data_AF-A0A0C9XSI6-F1
#
_entry.id   AF-A0A0C9XSI6-F1
#
_cell.length_a   1.000
_cell.length_b   1.000
_cell.length_c   1.000
_cell.angle_alpha   90.00
_cell.angle_beta   90.00
_cell.angle_gamma   90.00
#
_symmetry.space_group_name_H-M   'P 1'
#
loop_
_entity.id
_entity.type
_entity.pdbx_description
1 polymer ?
#
loop_
_entity_poly.entity_id
_entity_poly.type
_entity_poly.pdbx_seq_one_letter_code
_entity_poly.pdbx_strand_id
1 'polypeptide(L)'
;MSWLNASLMRYSAEKRILPDTQVAAQPGVQTRDLMSYLSGVKCWANRNKQQVYALKRDQLKGFDYLSPDGFYDADPDALVIKSGSMSRDDPHLKDARLSLHVAMVEATDDSYIFSRSLASLQRNALAMERFQYAYGWLTQWAKSKAYILSAAGDHPDTVKFQSVSTGRGVNPLAITEHDVALIRDDLDFLRAKVNDPTSRFVELKDFIESFQFPKVIGRLPITLIRKIVAQNIVSRCRALLSLQPVKQSDAEALDRLIIRKVHDVLGFPFQPSTSIATLPVSYHGFDFPSIARINAAISSVTGAAIGGKSLALKIPGRNVSILHGEQIGLIIALVLAGDLGQNDLVTILTDHLNSVRLINDSQTKVSQSSRLRYMNGRSYYRWILSLISRSRATVSYTAGHSDESTVEARLNEEADLLATSSQKIYEELLYAPIPSFFMNDFTIHSEADGWIESNVMHFIDALLARKTAKALGIGHDLRMSTWAHDPGPPPDFPYIKAVSAHSAAVQLYARSGQLATADVLYRRGKKDSDLCCLGCDATGDMHHIFVYCKQYERWREEARRELLERMELKLSNIQTEGAVGTGLLETAKFLFTDNEIVWPLHRSLYYLGKIPNLDPLISKEAGMGEIARRRLRSHISSDWHISSIRLAGRIFGDYQRRMAVMNDFARRN
;
A
#
# COMPACT_ATOMS: atom_id res chain seq x y z
N MET A 1 5.12 -17.75 30.40
CA MET A 1 4.00 -17.27 29.57
C MET A 1 4.36 -17.23 28.09
N SER A 2 5.17 -16.29 27.59
CA SER A 2 5.45 -16.12 26.14
C SER A 2 5.83 -17.42 25.39
N TRP A 3 6.82 -18.18 25.87
CA TRP A 3 7.22 -19.46 25.26
C TRP A 3 6.09 -20.50 25.28
N LEU A 4 5.37 -20.62 26.40
CA LEU A 4 4.25 -21.56 26.54
C LEU A 4 3.15 -21.21 25.54
N ASN A 5 2.77 -19.93 25.42
CA ASN A 5 1.79 -19.49 24.44
C ASN A 5 2.28 -19.73 23.00
N ALA A 6 3.55 -19.44 22.68
CA ALA A 6 4.08 -19.66 21.34
C ALA A 6 4.05 -21.15 20.92
N SER A 7 4.50 -22.05 21.80
CA SER A 7 4.48 -23.49 21.54
C SER A 7 3.08 -24.09 21.58
N LEU A 8 2.23 -23.68 22.53
CA LEU A 8 0.86 -24.19 22.66
C LEU A 8 -0.03 -23.71 21.51
N MET A 9 0.07 -22.44 21.09
CA MET A 9 -0.68 -21.93 19.94
C MET A 9 -0.26 -22.61 18.63
N ARG A 10 1.04 -22.85 18.42
CA ARG A 10 1.53 -23.65 17.29
C ARG A 10 0.94 -25.06 17.34
N TYR A 11 1.01 -25.73 18.48
CA TYR A 11 0.47 -27.08 18.66
C TYR A 11 -1.06 -27.14 18.42
N SER A 12 -1.83 -26.21 18.97
CA SER A 12 -3.29 -26.18 18.82
C SER A 12 -3.72 -25.91 17.37
N ALA A 13 -2.97 -25.10 16.61
CA ALA A 13 -3.17 -24.92 15.18
C ALA A 13 -2.78 -26.18 14.38
N GLU A 14 -1.61 -26.79 14.66
CA GLU A 14 -1.15 -28.02 14.01
C GLU A 14 -2.09 -29.22 14.23
N LYS A 15 -2.75 -29.27 15.39
CA LYS A 15 -3.72 -30.31 15.74
C LYS A 15 -5.16 -29.99 15.33
N ARG A 16 -5.44 -28.79 14.79
CA ARG A 16 -6.81 -28.27 14.55
C ARG A 16 -7.71 -28.38 15.79
N ILE A 17 -7.15 -28.07 16.96
CA ILE A 17 -7.91 -27.91 18.20
C ILE A 17 -8.75 -26.62 18.13
N LEU A 18 -8.24 -25.62 17.40
CA LEU A 18 -8.91 -24.35 17.14
C LEU A 18 -9.80 -24.43 15.90
N PRO A 19 -10.97 -23.76 15.87
CA PRO A 19 -11.82 -23.71 14.67
C PRO A 19 -11.11 -23.02 13.49
N ASP A 20 -11.30 -23.50 12.26
CA ASP A 20 -10.78 -22.86 11.02
C ASP A 20 -11.35 -21.43 10.80
N THR A 21 -12.31 -20.98 11.62
CA THR A 21 -12.98 -19.67 11.60
C THR A 21 -12.65 -18.76 12.79
N GLN A 22 -11.65 -19.12 13.62
CA GLN A 22 -11.13 -18.30 14.72
C GLN A 22 -9.90 -17.49 14.26
N VAL A 23 -9.92 -16.16 14.38
CA VAL A 23 -8.73 -15.31 14.11
C VAL A 23 -7.80 -15.21 15.32
N ALA A 24 -8.32 -15.36 16.54
CA ALA A 24 -7.56 -15.19 17.76
C ALA A 24 -6.32 -16.11 17.80
N ALA A 25 -5.14 -15.49 17.77
CA ALA A 25 -3.83 -16.14 17.83
C ALA A 25 -3.51 -17.20 16.74
N GLN A 26 -4.31 -17.32 15.67
CA GLN A 26 -3.95 -18.16 14.52
C GLN A 26 -2.88 -17.49 13.63
N PRO A 27 -1.77 -18.18 13.31
CA PRO A 27 -0.68 -17.57 12.54
C PRO A 27 -1.04 -17.41 11.06
N GLY A 28 -1.17 -16.16 10.62
CA GLY A 28 -1.38 -15.79 9.21
C GLY A 28 -2.83 -15.53 8.81
N VAL A 29 -3.79 -15.72 9.71
CA VAL A 29 -5.19 -15.30 9.52
C VAL A 29 -5.34 -13.86 10.00
N GLN A 30 -6.10 -13.03 9.27
CA GLN A 30 -6.35 -11.63 9.60
C GLN A 30 -7.84 -11.38 9.83
N THR A 31 -8.15 -10.36 10.63
CA THR A 31 -9.54 -9.91 10.92
C THR A 31 -10.39 -9.69 9.66
N ARG A 32 -9.77 -9.19 8.58
CA ARG A 32 -10.42 -9.00 7.28
C ARG A 32 -10.97 -10.30 6.68
N ASP A 33 -10.36 -11.44 6.99
CA ASP A 33 -10.69 -12.72 6.37
C ASP A 33 -12.02 -13.23 6.96
N LEU A 34 -12.29 -12.96 8.25
CA LEU A 34 -13.61 -13.13 8.86
C LEU A 34 -14.63 -12.11 8.35
N MET A 35 -14.25 -10.83 8.20
CA MET A 35 -15.15 -9.83 7.58
C MET A 35 -15.56 -10.25 6.16
N SER A 36 -14.63 -10.86 5.40
CA SER A 36 -14.87 -11.41 4.07
C SER A 36 -15.76 -12.66 4.11
N TYR A 37 -15.52 -13.56 5.07
CA TYR A 37 -16.35 -14.75 5.30
C TYR A 37 -17.79 -14.37 5.66
N LEU A 38 -17.99 -13.48 6.64
CA LEU A 38 -19.29 -12.96 7.05
C LEU A 38 -20.01 -12.24 5.91
N SER A 39 -19.28 -11.47 5.09
CA SER A 39 -19.81 -10.85 3.87
C SER A 39 -20.25 -11.91 2.85
N GLY A 40 -19.49 -13.00 2.71
CA GLY A 40 -19.85 -14.17 1.89
C GLY A 40 -21.13 -14.86 2.36
N VAL A 41 -21.27 -15.11 3.67
CA VAL A 41 -22.49 -15.69 4.28
C VAL A 41 -23.70 -14.79 4.03
N LYS A 42 -23.58 -13.48 4.29
CA LYS A 42 -24.65 -12.49 4.05
C LYS A 42 -25.02 -12.38 2.57
N CYS A 43 -24.04 -12.39 1.67
CA CYS A 43 -24.27 -12.41 0.23
C CYS A 43 -24.97 -13.69 -0.24
N TRP A 44 -24.57 -14.86 0.29
CA TRP A 44 -25.19 -16.14 -0.03
C TRP A 44 -26.63 -16.22 0.47
N ALA A 45 -26.91 -15.81 1.72
CA ALA A 45 -28.26 -15.81 2.29
C ALA A 45 -29.22 -14.99 1.42
N ASN A 46 -28.86 -13.72 1.15
CA ASN A 46 -29.67 -12.81 0.34
C ASN A 46 -29.83 -13.28 -1.11
N ARG A 47 -28.78 -13.85 -1.73
CA ARG A 47 -28.84 -14.36 -3.11
C ARG A 47 -29.74 -15.58 -3.28
N ASN A 48 -29.79 -16.47 -2.28
CA ASN A 48 -30.62 -17.67 -2.31
C ASN A 48 -31.99 -17.47 -1.65
N LYS A 49 -32.27 -16.28 -1.11
CA LYS A 49 -33.46 -15.96 -0.28
C LYS A 49 -33.60 -16.89 0.94
N GLN A 50 -32.47 -17.37 1.46
CA GLN A 50 -32.43 -18.29 2.58
C GLN A 50 -32.30 -17.50 3.88
N GLN A 51 -33.31 -17.60 4.75
CA GLN A 51 -33.22 -17.08 6.11
C GLN A 51 -32.04 -17.72 6.86
N VAL A 52 -31.22 -16.88 7.49
CA VAL A 52 -30.13 -17.29 8.37
C VAL A 52 -30.24 -16.47 9.65
N TYR A 53 -30.36 -17.14 10.78
CA TYR A 53 -30.30 -16.54 12.10
C TYR A 53 -28.85 -16.61 12.61
N ALA A 54 -28.39 -15.58 13.30
CA ALA A 54 -27.08 -15.56 13.93
C ALA A 54 -27.15 -14.92 15.33
N LEU A 55 -26.44 -15.50 16.30
CA LEU A 55 -26.28 -14.91 17.64
C LEU A 55 -24.85 -14.40 17.77
N LYS A 56 -24.70 -13.09 17.95
CA LYS A 56 -23.46 -12.46 18.39
C LYS A 56 -23.36 -12.53 19.90
N ARG A 57 -22.32 -13.17 20.42
CA ARG A 57 -21.99 -13.25 21.85
C ARG A 57 -20.73 -12.44 22.13
N ASP A 58 -20.72 -11.75 23.25
CA ASP A 58 -19.55 -11.13 23.88
C ASP A 58 -19.22 -11.93 25.16
N GLN A 59 -17.95 -12.20 25.47
CA GLN A 59 -17.57 -13.01 26.65
C GLN A 59 -17.07 -12.17 27.84
N LEU A 60 -17.55 -12.53 29.05
CA LEU A 60 -17.12 -11.87 30.30
C LEU A 60 -15.72 -12.28 30.78
N LYS A 61 -15.27 -13.52 30.52
CA LYS A 61 -14.07 -14.13 31.16
C LYS A 61 -13.38 -15.24 30.33
N GLY A 62 -13.36 -15.19 28.99
CA GLY A 62 -12.83 -16.29 28.19
C GLY A 62 -12.29 -15.91 26.80
N PHE A 63 -11.89 -16.96 26.08
CA PHE A 63 -11.60 -17.03 24.64
C PHE A 63 -12.15 -18.39 24.21
N ASP A 64 -12.96 -18.49 23.15
CA ASP A 64 -13.58 -19.78 22.76
C ASP A 64 -12.58 -20.69 22.02
N TYR A 65 -11.75 -21.43 22.76
CA TYR A 65 -10.76 -22.36 22.17
C TYR A 65 -11.36 -23.66 21.60
N LEU A 66 -12.69 -23.77 21.41
CA LEU A 66 -13.42 -25.01 21.14
C LEU A 66 -14.54 -24.80 20.13
N SER A 67 -14.57 -25.62 19.06
CA SER A 67 -15.60 -25.51 18.02
C SER A 67 -16.93 -26.18 18.43
N PRO A 68 -18.10 -25.57 18.11
CA PRO A 68 -19.40 -26.20 18.33
C PRO A 68 -19.78 -27.23 17.24
N ASP A 69 -18.93 -27.51 16.24
CA ASP A 69 -19.25 -28.41 15.10
C ASP A 69 -19.91 -29.72 15.53
N GLY A 70 -19.42 -30.38 16.59
CA GLY A 70 -19.98 -31.66 17.08
C GLY A 70 -21.41 -31.58 17.65
N PHE A 71 -21.95 -30.39 17.92
CA PHE A 71 -23.38 -30.19 18.18
C PHE A 71 -24.18 -30.01 16.88
N TYR A 72 -23.60 -29.30 15.91
CA TYR A 72 -24.21 -28.96 14.63
C TYR A 72 -24.22 -30.12 13.62
N ASP A 73 -23.27 -31.06 13.69
CA ASP A 73 -23.28 -32.32 12.91
C ASP A 73 -24.57 -33.14 13.13
N ALA A 74 -25.25 -32.93 14.26
CA ALA A 74 -26.52 -33.55 14.61
C ALA A 74 -27.75 -32.62 14.44
N ASP A 75 -27.58 -31.35 14.09
CA ASP A 75 -28.70 -30.40 13.92
C ASP A 75 -29.17 -30.34 12.45
N PRO A 76 -30.40 -30.79 12.12
CA PRO A 76 -30.90 -30.71 10.75
C PRO A 76 -31.01 -29.27 10.21
N ASP A 77 -30.99 -28.26 11.08
CA ASP A 77 -31.00 -26.82 10.75
C ASP A 77 -29.62 -26.13 10.75
N ALA A 78 -28.53 -26.92 10.79
CA ALA A 78 -27.19 -26.43 10.55
C ALA A 78 -27.06 -25.69 9.19
N LEU A 79 -26.27 -24.60 9.18
CA LEU A 79 -26.06 -23.80 7.98
C LEU A 79 -24.97 -24.42 7.10
N VAL A 80 -25.40 -25.12 6.05
CA VAL A 80 -24.50 -25.74 5.07
C VAL A 80 -24.62 -25.05 3.71
N ILE A 81 -23.59 -24.29 3.34
CA ILE A 81 -23.46 -23.64 2.03
C ILE A 81 -23.00 -24.68 1.00
N LYS A 82 -23.73 -24.82 -0.10
CA LYS A 82 -23.44 -25.72 -1.23
C LYS A 82 -23.49 -24.96 -2.56
N SER A 83 -22.88 -25.53 -3.59
CA SER A 83 -23.02 -25.03 -4.97
C SER A 83 -24.44 -25.26 -5.51
N GLY A 84 -24.93 -24.37 -6.39
CA GLY A 84 -26.26 -24.52 -7.00
C GLY A 84 -26.37 -25.71 -7.96
N SER A 85 -25.25 -26.30 -8.39
CA SER A 85 -25.18 -27.59 -9.07
C SER A 85 -25.41 -28.75 -8.10
N MET A 86 -24.70 -28.77 -6.97
CA MET A 86 -24.84 -29.80 -5.93
C MET A 86 -26.22 -29.77 -5.24
N SER A 87 -26.84 -28.60 -5.09
CA SER A 87 -28.24 -28.49 -4.62
C SER A 87 -29.28 -29.04 -5.61
N ARG A 88 -28.86 -29.43 -6.82
CA ARG A 88 -29.67 -30.10 -7.86
C ARG A 88 -29.11 -31.50 -8.21
N ASP A 89 -28.17 -32.01 -7.41
CA ASP A 89 -27.42 -33.26 -7.62
C ASP A 89 -26.72 -33.40 -8.98
N ASP A 90 -26.36 -32.27 -9.61
CA ASP A 90 -25.67 -32.21 -10.90
C ASP A 90 -24.31 -31.49 -10.80
N PRO A 91 -23.29 -32.11 -10.15
CA PRO A 91 -21.98 -31.50 -9.95
C PRO A 91 -21.08 -31.63 -11.20
N HIS A 92 -21.23 -30.72 -12.16
CA HIS A 92 -20.40 -30.66 -13.37
C HIS A 92 -18.88 -30.51 -13.14
N LEU A 93 -18.46 -30.07 -11.95
CA LEU A 93 -17.05 -29.91 -11.55
C LEU A 93 -16.80 -30.61 -10.21
N LYS A 94 -15.56 -31.06 -9.94
CA LYS A 94 -15.20 -31.70 -8.67
C LYS A 94 -15.53 -30.80 -7.47
N ASP A 95 -15.15 -29.53 -7.56
CA ASP A 95 -15.37 -28.52 -6.52
C ASP A 95 -16.84 -28.21 -6.26
N ALA A 96 -17.74 -28.50 -7.21
CA ALA A 96 -19.18 -28.36 -6.97
C ALA A 96 -19.66 -29.26 -5.82
N ARG A 97 -19.01 -30.42 -5.63
CA ARG A 97 -19.33 -31.40 -4.57
C ARG A 97 -18.93 -30.96 -3.17
N LEU A 98 -18.19 -29.85 -3.03
CA LEU A 98 -17.80 -29.31 -1.73
C LEU A 98 -18.99 -28.61 -1.05
N SER A 99 -19.07 -28.78 0.27
CA SER A 99 -20.00 -28.07 1.13
C SER A 99 -19.25 -27.38 2.26
N LEU A 100 -19.55 -26.10 2.50
CA LEU A 100 -19.01 -25.33 3.61
C LEU A 100 -20.02 -25.35 4.76
N HIS A 101 -19.62 -25.91 5.89
CA HIS A 101 -20.34 -25.76 7.15
C HIS A 101 -20.06 -24.38 7.75
N VAL A 102 -21.10 -23.74 8.29
CA VAL A 102 -21.05 -22.39 8.86
C VAL A 102 -21.62 -22.45 10.28
N ALA A 103 -20.85 -23.00 11.23
CA ALA A 103 -21.26 -23.12 12.63
C ALA A 103 -20.93 -21.85 13.44
N MET A 104 -19.68 -21.39 13.38
CA MET A 104 -19.14 -20.31 14.22
C MET A 104 -18.15 -19.41 13.48
N VAL A 105 -18.01 -18.16 13.92
CA VAL A 105 -16.95 -17.19 13.54
C VAL A 105 -16.49 -16.45 14.80
N GLU A 106 -15.19 -16.25 15.00
CA GLU A 106 -14.69 -15.76 16.29
C GLU A 106 -13.42 -14.89 16.22
N ALA A 107 -13.43 -13.81 17.01
CA ALA A 107 -12.26 -12.98 17.26
C ALA A 107 -12.27 -12.48 18.72
N THR A 108 -11.38 -13.06 19.51
CA THR A 108 -11.13 -12.78 20.93
C THR A 108 -12.32 -13.04 21.85
N ASP A 109 -13.14 -12.03 22.04
CA ASP A 109 -14.30 -11.96 22.91
C ASP A 109 -15.61 -11.81 22.11
N ASP A 110 -15.51 -11.36 20.85
CA ASP A 110 -16.60 -11.19 19.88
C ASP A 110 -16.75 -12.52 19.09
N SER A 111 -17.87 -13.23 19.25
CA SER A 111 -18.16 -14.46 18.49
C SER A 111 -19.56 -14.45 17.87
N TYR A 112 -19.73 -15.19 16.77
CA TYR A 112 -21.01 -15.47 16.11
C TYR A 112 -21.23 -16.98 16.02
N ILE A 113 -22.44 -17.44 16.32
CA ILE A 113 -22.95 -18.76 15.90
C ILE A 113 -24.13 -18.60 14.94
N PHE A 114 -24.33 -19.53 14.00
CA PHE A 114 -25.29 -19.43 12.90
C PHE A 114 -26.23 -20.63 12.81
N SER A 115 -27.46 -20.43 12.35
CA SER A 115 -28.45 -21.49 12.17
C SER A 115 -29.51 -21.09 11.14
N ARG A 116 -30.20 -22.06 10.51
CA ARG A 116 -31.29 -21.76 9.56
C ARG A 116 -32.61 -21.36 10.22
N SER A 117 -32.83 -21.75 11.48
CA SER A 117 -34.03 -21.41 12.26
C SER A 117 -33.68 -20.83 13.63
N LEU A 118 -34.55 -19.97 14.18
CA LEU A 118 -34.38 -19.42 15.52
C LEU A 118 -34.38 -20.51 16.60
N ALA A 119 -35.21 -21.53 16.46
CA ALA A 119 -35.27 -22.66 17.40
C ALA A 119 -33.96 -23.49 17.40
N SER A 120 -33.32 -23.65 16.25
CA SER A 120 -31.97 -24.22 16.15
C SER A 120 -30.94 -23.32 16.84
N LEU A 121 -30.94 -22.02 16.54
CA LEU A 121 -30.02 -21.06 17.17
C LEU A 121 -30.14 -21.04 18.70
N GLN A 122 -31.37 -21.12 19.23
CA GLN A 122 -31.64 -21.17 20.67
C GLN A 122 -31.14 -22.47 21.32
N ARG A 123 -31.33 -23.64 20.67
CA ARG A 123 -30.77 -24.93 21.14
C ARG A 123 -29.24 -24.88 21.19
N ASN A 124 -28.63 -24.39 20.11
CA ASN A 124 -27.18 -24.37 19.94
C ASN A 124 -26.52 -23.34 20.86
N ALA A 125 -27.18 -22.21 21.11
CA ALA A 125 -26.78 -21.26 22.14
C ALA A 125 -26.82 -21.90 23.55
N LEU A 126 -27.93 -22.55 23.95
CA LEU A 126 -28.00 -23.19 25.27
C LEU A 126 -27.01 -24.36 25.44
N ALA A 127 -26.74 -25.11 24.37
CA ALA A 127 -25.68 -26.13 24.37
C ALA A 127 -24.31 -25.49 24.63
N MET A 128 -24.00 -24.38 23.94
CA MET A 128 -22.76 -23.63 24.12
C MET A 128 -22.67 -22.98 25.52
N GLU A 129 -23.75 -22.43 26.07
CA GLU A 129 -23.80 -21.90 27.43
C GLU A 129 -23.48 -22.96 28.49
N ARG A 130 -24.07 -24.15 28.36
CA ARG A 130 -23.79 -25.29 29.24
C ARG A 130 -22.33 -25.76 29.13
N PHE A 131 -21.79 -25.74 27.92
CA PHE A 131 -20.42 -26.15 27.65
C PHE A 131 -19.40 -25.13 28.17
N GLN A 132 -19.53 -23.85 27.84
CA GLN A 132 -18.62 -22.79 28.27
C GLN A 132 -18.65 -22.59 29.81
N TYR A 133 -19.81 -22.79 30.45
CA TYR A 133 -19.94 -22.75 31.91
C TYR A 133 -19.06 -23.80 32.60
N ALA A 134 -18.90 -25.00 32.02
CA ALA A 134 -18.02 -26.04 32.57
C ALA A 134 -16.54 -25.64 32.62
N TYR A 135 -16.14 -24.67 31.78
CA TYR A 135 -14.80 -24.06 31.77
C TYR A 135 -14.73 -22.71 32.52
N GLY A 136 -15.83 -22.29 33.16
CA GLY A 136 -15.92 -21.05 33.95
C GLY A 136 -16.16 -19.78 33.12
N TRP A 137 -16.52 -19.91 31.84
CA TRP A 137 -16.85 -18.79 30.96
C TRP A 137 -18.35 -18.47 30.97
N LEU A 138 -18.70 -17.23 30.61
CA LEU A 138 -20.07 -16.71 30.62
C LEU A 138 -20.24 -15.65 29.53
N THR A 139 -21.38 -15.64 28.86
CA THR A 139 -21.74 -14.62 27.87
C THR A 139 -22.27 -13.33 28.53
N GLN A 140 -21.81 -12.18 28.05
CA GLN A 140 -22.35 -10.87 28.39
C GLN A 140 -23.62 -10.60 27.59
N TRP A 141 -24.74 -11.18 28.04
CA TRP A 141 -26.05 -11.03 27.39
C TRP A 141 -26.43 -9.57 27.11
N ALA A 142 -26.12 -8.64 28.02
CA ALA A 142 -26.37 -7.20 27.86
C ALA A 142 -25.62 -6.49 26.70
N LYS A 143 -24.63 -7.13 26.07
CA LYS A 143 -23.98 -6.67 24.82
C LYS A 143 -24.32 -7.55 23.61
N SER A 144 -24.87 -8.74 23.86
CA SER A 144 -25.11 -9.77 22.85
C SER A 144 -26.31 -9.38 21.98
N LYS A 145 -26.33 -9.86 20.73
CA LYS A 145 -27.31 -9.44 19.72
C LYS A 145 -27.71 -10.60 18.83
N ALA A 146 -28.99 -10.75 18.55
CA ALA A 146 -29.48 -11.66 17.54
C ALA A 146 -29.60 -10.93 16.20
N TYR A 147 -29.40 -11.66 15.10
CA TYR A 147 -29.53 -11.15 13.74
C TYR A 147 -30.34 -12.14 12.91
N ILE A 148 -31.08 -11.64 11.93
CA ILE A 148 -31.70 -12.41 10.86
C ILE A 148 -31.32 -11.81 9.51
N LEU A 149 -30.72 -12.64 8.64
CA LEU A 149 -30.32 -12.29 7.28
C LEU A 149 -31.32 -12.88 6.28
N SER A 150 -31.60 -12.15 5.19
CA SER A 150 -32.68 -12.44 4.25
C SER A 150 -34.03 -12.53 4.96
N ALA A 151 -34.35 -11.54 5.79
CA ALA A 151 -35.58 -11.52 6.58
C ALA A 151 -36.83 -11.57 5.68
N ALA A 152 -37.85 -12.31 6.12
CA ALA A 152 -39.06 -12.57 5.34
C ALA A 152 -40.25 -12.88 6.25
N GLY A 153 -41.41 -12.26 5.99
CA GLY A 153 -42.49 -12.19 6.97
C GLY A 153 -42.19 -11.20 8.11
N ASP A 154 -43.03 -11.17 9.13
CA ASP A 154 -42.79 -10.37 10.33
C ASP A 154 -42.06 -11.18 11.41
N HIS A 155 -41.30 -10.47 12.24
CA HIS A 155 -40.42 -10.99 13.30
C HIS A 155 -40.52 -10.09 14.53
N PRO A 156 -40.36 -10.61 15.76
CA PRO A 156 -40.31 -9.76 16.95
C PRO A 156 -38.98 -9.01 17.02
N ASP A 157 -38.98 -7.78 17.54
CA ASP A 157 -37.75 -6.99 17.72
C ASP A 157 -36.84 -7.51 18.86
N THR A 158 -37.37 -8.41 19.69
CA THR A 158 -36.67 -9.08 20.79
C THR A 158 -36.95 -10.58 20.75
N VAL A 159 -35.92 -11.40 20.94
CA VAL A 159 -36.00 -12.86 21.05
C VAL A 159 -35.35 -13.33 22.34
N LYS A 160 -35.92 -14.39 22.92
CA LYS A 160 -35.40 -14.97 24.16
C LYS A 160 -34.30 -15.99 23.90
N PHE A 161 -33.25 -15.95 24.69
CA PHE A 161 -32.20 -16.97 24.74
C PHE A 161 -32.09 -17.60 26.12
N GLN A 162 -31.80 -18.90 26.16
CA GLN A 162 -31.67 -19.68 27.38
C GLN A 162 -30.20 -19.84 27.75
N SER A 163 -29.88 -19.59 29.03
CA SER A 163 -28.52 -19.55 29.59
C SER A 163 -28.44 -20.34 30.89
N VAL A 164 -27.25 -20.80 31.27
CA VAL A 164 -27.03 -21.38 32.60
C VAL A 164 -27.26 -20.33 33.70
N SER A 165 -27.96 -20.72 34.77
CA SER A 165 -28.22 -19.85 35.92
C SER A 165 -26.96 -19.66 36.79
N THR A 166 -26.51 -18.41 36.95
CA THR A 166 -25.29 -18.08 37.71
C THR A 166 -25.60 -17.46 39.08
N GLY A 167 -25.11 -18.07 40.17
CA GLY A 167 -25.21 -17.48 41.51
C GLY A 167 -24.70 -18.39 42.62
N ARG A 168 -24.44 -17.83 43.80
CA ARG A 168 -23.95 -18.59 44.96
C ARG A 168 -25.09 -19.44 45.53
N GLY A 169 -24.97 -20.77 45.43
CA GLY A 169 -26.03 -21.70 45.83
C GLY A 169 -27.12 -21.97 44.78
N VAL A 170 -26.95 -21.46 43.55
CA VAL A 170 -27.86 -21.74 42.43
C VAL A 170 -27.46 -23.04 41.74
N ASN A 171 -28.43 -23.87 41.34
CA ASN A 171 -28.19 -25.12 40.62
C ASN A 171 -27.67 -24.83 39.19
N PRO A 172 -26.48 -25.31 38.78
CA PRO A 172 -25.95 -25.13 37.42
C PRO A 172 -26.78 -25.76 36.29
N LEU A 173 -27.73 -26.66 36.61
CA LEU A 173 -28.66 -27.24 35.65
C LEU A 173 -29.93 -26.39 35.46
N ALA A 174 -30.14 -25.37 36.29
CA ALA A 174 -31.22 -24.41 36.10
C ALA A 174 -30.93 -23.47 34.91
N ILE A 175 -31.99 -23.01 34.27
CA ILE A 175 -31.95 -22.13 33.09
C ILE A 175 -32.45 -20.74 33.50
N THR A 176 -31.77 -19.70 33.01
CA THR A 176 -32.28 -18.31 32.94
C THR A 176 -32.64 -17.97 31.51
N GLU A 177 -33.63 -17.09 31.33
CA GLU A 177 -33.94 -16.48 30.04
C GLU A 177 -33.38 -15.06 29.97
N HIS A 178 -32.84 -14.69 28.82
CA HIS A 178 -32.32 -13.35 28.53
C HIS A 178 -33.01 -12.82 27.27
N ASP A 179 -33.53 -11.60 27.36
CA ASP A 179 -34.13 -10.89 26.22
C ASP A 179 -33.02 -10.25 25.36
N VAL A 180 -32.95 -10.62 24.09
CA VAL A 180 -31.90 -10.20 23.15
C VAL A 180 -32.54 -9.55 21.93
N ALA A 181 -32.08 -8.36 21.55
CA ALA A 181 -32.60 -7.64 20.38
C ALA A 181 -32.32 -8.42 19.07
N LEU A 182 -33.32 -8.52 18.19
CA LEU A 182 -33.23 -9.15 16.86
C LEU A 182 -33.10 -8.10 15.76
N ILE A 183 -31.93 -8.03 15.14
CA ILE A 183 -31.63 -7.04 14.10
C ILE A 183 -31.84 -7.66 12.71
N ARG A 184 -32.64 -7.00 11.88
CA ARG A 184 -33.04 -7.48 10.54
C ARG A 184 -32.05 -6.98 9.47
N ASP A 185 -31.52 -7.90 8.66
CA ASP A 185 -30.63 -7.71 7.49
C ASP A 185 -29.30 -6.93 7.69
N ASP A 186 -28.97 -6.56 8.93
CA ASP A 186 -27.64 -6.06 9.31
C ASP A 186 -26.73 -7.18 9.84
N LEU A 187 -25.43 -6.90 10.00
CA LEU A 187 -24.50 -7.75 10.76
C LEU A 187 -23.27 -6.90 11.17
N ASP A 188 -22.92 -6.87 12.46
CA ASP A 188 -21.71 -6.16 12.94
C ASP A 188 -20.69 -7.08 13.62
N PHE A 189 -19.40 -6.85 13.38
CA PHE A 189 -18.32 -7.60 14.00
C PHE A 189 -17.13 -6.68 14.27
N LEU A 190 -16.54 -6.75 15.47
CA LEU A 190 -15.41 -5.91 15.88
C LEU A 190 -15.63 -4.42 15.62
N ARG A 191 -16.86 -3.97 15.90
CA ARG A 191 -17.37 -2.59 15.71
C ARG A 191 -17.45 -2.12 14.24
N ALA A 192 -17.30 -3.02 13.26
CA ALA A 192 -17.53 -2.76 11.85
C ALA A 192 -18.82 -3.44 11.38
N LYS A 193 -19.68 -2.71 10.65
CA LYS A 193 -20.75 -3.33 9.86
C LYS A 193 -20.17 -4.16 8.72
N VAL A 194 -20.81 -5.29 8.41
CA VAL A 194 -20.39 -6.23 7.37
C VAL A 194 -21.16 -5.98 6.06
N ASN A 195 -20.38 -5.75 4.99
CA ASN A 195 -20.83 -5.41 3.65
C ASN A 195 -21.62 -4.09 3.56
N ASP A 196 -21.23 -3.10 4.36
CA ASP A 196 -21.77 -1.73 4.32
C ASP A 196 -20.64 -0.71 4.06
N PRO A 197 -20.25 -0.51 2.79
CA PRO A 197 -19.25 0.49 2.41
C PRO A 197 -19.71 1.92 2.69
N THR A 198 -21.02 2.17 2.86
CA THR A 198 -21.58 3.50 3.11
C THR A 198 -21.29 3.95 4.54
N SER A 199 -21.60 3.12 5.54
CA SER A 199 -21.23 3.40 6.95
C SER A 199 -19.72 3.49 7.13
N ARG A 200 -18.95 2.66 6.43
CA ARG A 200 -17.47 2.71 6.43
C ARG A 200 -16.93 4.02 5.84
N PHE A 201 -17.55 4.55 4.77
CA PHE A 201 -17.22 5.88 4.25
C PHE A 201 -17.54 7.00 5.25
N VAL A 202 -18.70 6.96 5.91
CA VAL A 202 -19.08 7.95 6.94
C VAL A 202 -18.09 7.95 8.10
N GLU A 203 -17.75 6.77 8.66
CA GLU A 203 -16.76 6.68 9.76
C GLU A 203 -15.38 7.24 9.36
N LEU A 204 -14.94 6.98 8.12
CA LEU A 204 -13.68 7.52 7.57
C LEU A 204 -13.75 9.03 7.35
N LYS A 205 -14.86 9.54 6.83
CA LYS A 205 -15.11 10.97 6.60
C LYS A 205 -15.09 11.72 7.94
N ASP A 206 -15.86 11.27 8.92
CA ASP A 206 -16.02 11.95 10.19
C ASP A 206 -14.72 11.92 11.02
N PHE A 207 -13.92 10.85 10.91
CA PHE A 207 -12.56 10.81 11.43
C PHE A 207 -11.64 11.87 10.78
N ILE A 208 -11.68 12.02 9.45
CA ILE A 208 -10.86 13.02 8.75
C ILE A 208 -11.38 14.44 9.05
N GLU A 209 -12.70 14.65 9.14
CA GLU A 209 -13.33 15.94 9.47
C GLU A 209 -13.05 16.37 10.91
N SER A 210 -13.01 15.45 11.87
CA SER A 210 -12.62 15.74 13.26
C SER A 210 -11.10 15.92 13.46
N PHE A 211 -10.24 15.35 12.61
CA PHE A 211 -8.79 15.47 12.74
C PHE A 211 -8.29 16.93 12.66
N GLN A 212 -7.56 17.39 13.68
CA GLN A 212 -6.91 18.71 13.72
C GLN A 212 -5.40 18.57 13.58
N PHE A 213 -4.79 19.44 12.77
CA PHE A 213 -3.33 19.56 12.71
C PHE A 213 -2.79 20.31 13.94
N PRO A 214 -1.57 19.99 14.41
CA PRO A 214 -0.98 20.64 15.57
C PRO A 214 -0.75 22.13 15.33
N LYS A 215 -1.18 22.96 16.29
CA LYS A 215 -0.90 24.40 16.27
C LYS A 215 0.57 24.62 16.62
N VAL A 216 1.30 25.34 15.77
CA VAL A 216 2.72 25.69 15.96
C VAL A 216 2.93 27.17 15.70
N ILE A 217 4.07 27.72 16.14
CA ILE A 217 4.48 29.09 15.82
C ILE A 217 4.96 29.11 14.36
N GLY A 218 4.21 29.76 13.48
CA GLY A 218 4.48 29.81 12.03
C GLY A 218 3.69 28.79 11.22
N ARG A 219 4.09 28.55 9.96
CA ARG A 219 3.44 27.57 9.06
C ARG A 219 4.09 26.19 9.21
N LEU A 220 3.28 25.14 9.24
CA LEU A 220 3.78 23.75 9.21
C LEU A 220 4.50 23.46 7.88
N PRO A 221 5.73 22.89 7.90
CA PRO A 221 6.42 22.46 6.68
C PRO A 221 5.65 21.36 5.94
N ILE A 222 5.61 21.41 4.60
CA ILE A 222 4.88 20.43 3.78
C ILE A 222 5.36 18.98 4.01
N THR A 223 6.65 18.80 4.31
CA THR A 223 7.28 17.54 4.73
C THR A 223 6.65 16.98 6.02
N LEU A 224 6.48 17.82 7.04
CA LEU A 224 5.83 17.46 8.29
C LEU A 224 4.33 17.20 8.11
N ILE A 225 3.63 18.01 7.29
CA ILE A 225 2.20 17.80 6.98
C ILE A 225 1.99 16.43 6.31
N ARG A 226 2.81 16.06 5.32
CA ARG A 226 2.76 14.71 4.72
C ARG A 226 2.99 13.61 5.75
N LYS A 227 3.99 13.77 6.62
CA LYS A 227 4.29 12.79 7.68
C LYS A 227 3.09 12.62 8.63
N ILE A 228 2.44 13.71 9.04
CA ILE A 228 1.23 13.69 9.87
C ILE A 228 0.07 12.99 9.13
N VAL A 229 -0.18 13.33 7.85
CA VAL A 229 -1.22 12.67 7.04
C VAL A 229 -0.94 11.16 6.92
N ALA A 230 0.30 10.77 6.61
CA ALA A 230 0.70 9.38 6.44
C ALA A 230 0.62 8.56 7.74
N GLN A 231 1.10 9.12 8.86
CA GLN A 231 1.24 8.40 10.14
C GLN A 231 -0.01 8.43 11.02
N ASN A 232 -0.84 9.48 10.95
CA ASN A 232 -1.97 9.66 11.87
C ASN A 232 -3.33 9.46 11.19
N ILE A 233 -3.51 9.95 9.96
CA ILE A 233 -4.76 9.80 9.22
C ILE A 233 -4.75 8.46 8.46
N VAL A 234 -3.81 8.34 7.52
CA VAL A 234 -3.81 7.30 6.48
C VAL A 234 -3.47 5.92 7.04
N SER A 235 -2.70 5.84 8.13
CA SER A 235 -2.48 4.59 8.89
C SER A 235 -3.79 3.99 9.38
N ARG A 236 -4.63 4.80 10.05
CA ARG A 236 -5.97 4.40 10.54
C ARG A 236 -6.91 4.14 9.38
N CYS A 237 -6.94 4.99 8.34
CA CYS A 237 -7.77 4.76 7.16
C CYS A 237 -7.39 3.43 6.48
N ARG A 238 -6.11 3.10 6.31
CA ARG A 238 -5.65 1.82 5.77
C ARG A 238 -6.10 0.63 6.61
N ALA A 239 -6.03 0.72 7.95
CA ALA A 239 -6.49 -0.35 8.83
C ALA A 239 -8.01 -0.59 8.66
N LEU A 240 -8.83 0.47 8.65
CA LEU A 240 -10.28 0.37 8.46
C LEU A 240 -10.67 -0.09 7.04
N LEU A 241 -9.95 0.36 6.01
CA LEU A 241 -10.16 -0.09 4.62
C LEU A 241 -9.73 -1.54 4.39
N SER A 242 -8.75 -2.05 5.16
CA SER A 242 -8.36 -3.45 5.11
C SER A 242 -9.43 -4.39 5.71
N LEU A 243 -10.24 -3.92 6.66
CA LEU A 243 -11.42 -4.64 7.15
C LEU A 243 -12.56 -4.63 6.12
N GLN A 244 -12.77 -3.48 5.46
CA GLN A 244 -13.77 -3.35 4.40
C GLN A 244 -13.44 -2.14 3.49
N PRO A 245 -13.25 -2.35 2.17
CA PRO A 245 -13.11 -1.26 1.19
C PRO A 245 -14.34 -0.35 1.09
N VAL A 246 -14.17 0.81 0.45
CA VAL A 246 -15.26 1.71 0.07
C VAL A 246 -15.34 1.85 -1.46
N LYS A 247 -16.43 2.44 -1.99
CA LYS A 247 -16.56 2.71 -3.43
C LYS A 247 -15.48 3.70 -3.88
N GLN A 248 -15.04 3.62 -5.13
CA GLN A 248 -13.96 4.48 -5.64
C GLN A 248 -14.32 5.98 -5.58
N SER A 249 -15.56 6.34 -5.90
CA SER A 249 -16.13 7.69 -5.76
C SER A 249 -15.95 8.28 -4.35
N ASP A 250 -16.09 7.40 -3.36
CA ASP A 250 -16.14 7.73 -1.95
C ASP A 250 -14.70 7.84 -1.41
N ALA A 251 -13.82 6.91 -1.83
CA ALA A 251 -12.38 6.98 -1.58
C ALA A 251 -11.74 8.26 -2.14
N GLU A 252 -12.14 8.69 -3.34
CA GLU A 252 -11.73 9.97 -3.91
C GLU A 252 -12.32 11.18 -3.16
N ALA A 253 -13.51 11.05 -2.57
CA ALA A 253 -14.09 12.11 -1.74
C ALA A 253 -13.30 12.29 -0.44
N LEU A 254 -12.83 11.20 0.18
CA LEU A 254 -11.92 11.23 1.32
C LEU A 254 -10.58 11.90 0.95
N ASP A 255 -10.04 11.64 -0.25
CA ASP A 255 -8.84 12.34 -0.74
C ASP A 255 -9.08 13.83 -1.01
N ARG A 256 -10.21 14.20 -1.61
CA ARG A 256 -10.60 15.62 -1.78
C ARG A 256 -10.68 16.35 -0.41
N LEU A 257 -11.13 15.66 0.63
CA LEU A 257 -11.21 16.16 2.00
C LEU A 257 -9.83 16.29 2.69
N ILE A 258 -8.94 15.28 2.56
CA ILE A 258 -7.56 15.38 3.08
C ILE A 258 -6.82 16.55 2.42
N ILE A 259 -6.90 16.67 1.09
CA ILE A 259 -6.20 17.74 0.36
C ILE A 259 -6.76 19.13 0.68
N ARG A 260 -8.05 19.25 1.06
CA ARG A 260 -8.61 20.50 1.59
C ARG A 260 -7.93 20.89 2.90
N LYS A 261 -7.91 20.00 3.90
CA LYS A 261 -7.26 20.28 5.19
C LYS A 261 -5.75 20.56 5.06
N VAL A 262 -5.07 19.89 4.14
CA VAL A 262 -3.66 20.16 3.79
C VAL A 262 -3.49 21.58 3.22
N HIS A 263 -4.38 22.01 2.32
CA HIS A 263 -4.38 23.36 1.77
C HIS A 263 -4.58 24.42 2.86
N ASP A 264 -5.56 24.22 3.73
CA ASP A 264 -5.95 25.17 4.77
C ASP A 264 -4.80 25.43 5.76
N VAL A 265 -4.01 24.39 6.06
CA VAL A 265 -2.80 24.46 6.90
C VAL A 265 -1.60 25.08 6.18
N LEU A 266 -1.45 24.82 4.87
CA LEU A 266 -0.35 25.39 4.07
C LEU A 266 -0.51 26.90 3.83
N GLY A 267 -1.75 27.42 3.88
CA GLY A 267 -2.04 28.85 3.77
C GLY A 267 -1.71 29.46 2.40
N PHE A 268 -1.78 28.65 1.34
CA PHE A 268 -1.87 29.15 -0.03
C PHE A 268 -3.34 29.49 -0.32
N PRO A 269 -3.65 30.43 -1.25
CA PRO A 269 -5.01 30.88 -1.48
C PRO A 269 -5.88 29.94 -2.34
N PHE A 270 -5.28 28.91 -2.96
CA PHE A 270 -5.95 28.05 -3.93
C PHE A 270 -5.59 26.56 -3.73
N GLN A 271 -6.61 25.69 -3.67
CA GLN A 271 -6.42 24.25 -3.44
C GLN A 271 -5.84 23.55 -4.68
N PRO A 272 -4.77 22.74 -4.55
CA PRO A 272 -4.26 21.91 -5.65
C PRO A 272 -5.24 20.78 -5.99
N SER A 273 -5.27 20.36 -7.26
CA SER A 273 -6.08 19.21 -7.67
C SER A 273 -5.60 17.95 -6.96
N THR A 274 -6.53 17.14 -6.46
CA THR A 274 -6.24 15.90 -5.72
C THR A 274 -5.34 14.94 -6.51
N SER A 275 -5.49 14.92 -7.83
CA SER A 275 -4.66 14.13 -8.74
C SER A 275 -3.19 14.54 -8.69
N ILE A 276 -2.86 15.84 -8.73
CA ILE A 276 -1.47 16.33 -8.63
C ILE A 276 -0.98 16.26 -7.18
N ALA A 277 -1.85 16.57 -6.22
CA ALA A 277 -1.50 16.62 -4.81
C ALA A 277 -1.12 15.24 -4.24
N THR A 278 -1.73 14.16 -4.73
CA THR A 278 -1.38 12.81 -4.27
C THR A 278 -0.31 12.11 -5.13
N LEU A 279 -0.13 12.53 -6.39
CA LEU A 279 0.88 11.96 -7.29
C LEU A 279 2.29 12.03 -6.67
N PRO A 280 3.15 11.00 -6.79
CA PRO A 280 4.47 10.99 -6.13
C PRO A 280 5.44 12.08 -6.61
N VAL A 281 6.41 12.46 -5.76
CA VAL A 281 7.47 13.45 -6.09
C VAL A 281 8.27 13.06 -7.32
N SER A 282 8.53 11.76 -7.52
CA SER A 282 9.22 11.21 -8.70
C SER A 282 8.46 11.44 -10.01
N TYR A 283 7.14 11.60 -9.96
CA TYR A 283 6.28 12.03 -11.07
C TYR A 283 5.91 13.53 -10.96
N HIS A 284 6.75 14.32 -10.29
CA HIS A 284 6.60 15.75 -9.97
C HIS A 284 5.40 16.18 -9.10
N GLY A 285 4.55 15.26 -8.63
CA GLY A 285 3.41 15.59 -7.77
C GLY A 285 3.79 15.93 -6.33
N PHE A 286 2.78 16.17 -5.47
CA PHE A 286 3.01 16.60 -4.08
C PHE A 286 3.11 15.44 -3.09
N ASP A 287 3.01 14.18 -3.51
CA ASP A 287 3.33 13.00 -2.69
C ASP A 287 2.56 12.87 -1.37
N PHE A 288 1.33 13.40 -1.33
CA PHE A 288 0.40 13.04 -0.27
C PHE A 288 -0.15 11.62 -0.51
N PRO A 289 -0.25 10.77 0.52
CA PRO A 289 -0.86 9.46 0.34
C PRO A 289 -2.33 9.61 -0.10
N SER A 290 -2.78 8.73 -0.99
CA SER A 290 -4.16 8.71 -1.50
C SER A 290 -4.91 7.51 -0.93
N ILE A 291 -6.05 7.76 -0.31
CA ILE A 291 -7.04 6.75 0.07
C ILE A 291 -7.61 6.07 -1.16
N ALA A 292 -7.92 6.80 -2.25
CA ALA A 292 -8.38 6.23 -3.51
C ALA A 292 -7.41 5.24 -4.15
N ARG A 293 -6.11 5.37 -3.86
CA ARG A 293 -5.06 4.42 -4.25
C ARG A 293 -4.75 3.37 -3.19
N ILE A 294 -4.83 3.67 -1.89
CA ILE A 294 -4.66 2.67 -0.83
C ILE A 294 -5.83 1.67 -0.77
N ASN A 295 -7.03 2.09 -1.19
CA ASN A 295 -8.17 1.23 -1.55
C ASN A 295 -7.82 0.24 -2.69
N ALA A 296 -6.60 0.34 -3.26
CA ALA A 296 -6.08 -0.41 -4.40
C ALA A 296 -4.56 -0.76 -4.37
N ALA A 297 -3.74 -0.70 -3.28
CA ALA A 297 -2.23 -0.76 -3.34
C ALA A 297 -1.34 -1.61 -2.32
N ILE A 298 -0.49 -2.61 -2.76
CA ILE A 298 0.65 -3.40 -2.11
C ILE A 298 1.34 -4.39 -3.15
N SER A 299 2.64 -4.72 -3.47
CA SER A 299 4.09 -4.23 -3.42
C SER A 299 5.01 -4.93 -4.53
N SER A 300 6.37 -4.72 -4.70
CA SER A 300 7.21 -5.37 -5.80
C SER A 300 8.79 -5.47 -5.67
N VAL A 301 9.51 -6.62 -5.94
CA VAL A 301 11.05 -6.81 -6.02
C VAL A 301 11.60 -8.01 -6.92
N THR A 302 12.71 -8.77 -6.63
CA THR A 302 13.50 -9.75 -7.52
C THR A 302 14.52 -10.66 -6.73
N GLY A 303 15.17 -11.73 -7.27
CA GLY A 303 16.25 -12.55 -6.59
C GLY A 303 17.12 -13.55 -7.42
N ALA A 304 18.02 -14.35 -6.80
CA ALA A 304 19.05 -15.22 -7.43
C ALA A 304 19.62 -16.37 -6.52
N ALA A 305 20.55 -17.24 -7.00
CA ALA A 305 21.28 -18.23 -6.19
C ALA A 305 22.70 -18.60 -6.72
N ILE A 306 23.55 -19.18 -5.85
CA ILE A 306 24.97 -19.49 -6.09
C ILE A 306 25.35 -20.93 -5.71
N GLY A 307 26.43 -21.48 -6.28
CA GLY A 307 26.98 -22.80 -5.93
C GLY A 307 28.02 -23.30 -6.94
N GLY A 308 28.18 -24.62 -7.07
CA GLY A 308 29.03 -25.24 -8.12
C GLY A 308 28.54 -24.96 -9.55
N LYS A 309 27.29 -24.53 -9.69
CA LYS A 309 26.75 -23.72 -10.79
C LYS A 309 26.03 -22.53 -10.15
N SER A 310 26.08 -21.35 -10.78
CA SER A 310 25.50 -20.12 -10.23
C SER A 310 24.59 -19.47 -11.26
N LEU A 311 23.42 -18.98 -10.82
CA LEU A 311 22.41 -18.43 -11.72
C LEU A 311 21.53 -17.37 -11.03
N ALA A 312 21.41 -16.21 -11.67
CA ALA A 312 20.43 -15.19 -11.34
C ALA A 312 19.37 -15.13 -12.44
N LEU A 313 18.10 -14.98 -12.06
CA LEU A 313 16.98 -14.86 -13.00
C LEU A 313 16.10 -13.68 -12.60
N LYS A 314 15.84 -12.75 -13.53
CA LYS A 314 14.92 -11.65 -13.27
C LYS A 314 13.48 -12.15 -13.40
N ILE A 315 12.67 -11.95 -12.36
CA ILE A 315 11.25 -12.31 -12.44
C ILE A 315 10.54 -11.20 -13.23
N PRO A 316 9.83 -11.51 -14.33
CA PRO A 316 9.09 -10.52 -15.09
C PRO A 316 7.89 -9.97 -14.29
N GLY A 317 7.52 -8.71 -14.58
CA GLY A 317 6.33 -8.06 -14.04
C GLY A 317 6.59 -7.12 -12.86
N ARG A 318 5.81 -6.04 -12.78
CA ARG A 318 5.97 -4.96 -11.77
C ARG A 318 5.29 -5.28 -10.44
N ASN A 319 5.33 -6.55 -10.01
CA ASN A 319 4.31 -7.14 -9.13
C ASN A 319 4.85 -8.25 -8.19
N VAL A 320 6.17 -8.31 -8.01
CA VAL A 320 6.91 -9.43 -7.39
C VAL A 320 7.09 -9.13 -5.87
N SER A 321 8.09 -9.64 -5.14
CA SER A 321 8.60 -9.07 -3.85
C SER A 321 9.94 -9.73 -3.48
N ILE A 322 10.63 -9.29 -2.41
CA ILE A 322 11.88 -9.95 -1.97
C ILE A 322 11.62 -11.44 -1.72
N LEU A 323 10.50 -11.76 -1.05
CA LEU A 323 9.93 -13.11 -0.92
C LEU A 323 9.93 -13.95 -2.22
N HIS A 324 9.57 -13.36 -3.36
CA HIS A 324 9.57 -14.09 -4.64
C HIS A 324 10.99 -14.24 -5.21
N GLY A 325 11.88 -13.30 -4.88
CA GLY A 325 13.32 -13.41 -5.10
C GLY A 325 13.96 -14.53 -4.30
N GLU A 326 13.70 -14.58 -3.00
CA GLU A 326 14.08 -15.65 -2.08
C GLU A 326 13.54 -17.01 -2.57
N GLN A 327 12.27 -17.05 -3.04
CA GLN A 327 11.67 -18.23 -3.64
C GLN A 327 12.33 -18.65 -4.96
N ILE A 328 12.60 -17.73 -5.90
CA ILE A 328 13.22 -18.11 -7.18
C ILE A 328 14.68 -18.51 -6.98
N GLY A 329 15.40 -17.90 -6.03
CA GLY A 329 16.73 -18.36 -5.62
C GLY A 329 16.68 -19.81 -5.13
N LEU A 330 15.76 -20.13 -4.22
CA LEU A 330 15.59 -21.50 -3.73
C LEU A 330 15.15 -22.48 -4.84
N ILE A 331 14.31 -22.06 -5.80
CA ILE A 331 13.94 -22.85 -6.98
C ILE A 331 15.17 -23.11 -7.88
N ILE A 332 15.97 -22.09 -8.15
CA ILE A 332 17.22 -22.20 -8.91
C ILE A 332 18.15 -23.21 -8.23
N ALA A 333 18.38 -23.07 -6.92
CA ALA A 333 19.20 -23.99 -6.14
C ALA A 333 18.67 -25.44 -6.20
N LEU A 334 17.36 -25.65 -6.08
CA LEU A 334 16.73 -26.97 -6.18
C LEU A 334 16.85 -27.60 -7.58
N VAL A 335 16.73 -26.80 -8.64
CA VAL A 335 16.91 -27.27 -10.03
C VAL A 335 18.38 -27.60 -10.29
N LEU A 336 19.32 -26.76 -9.85
CA LEU A 336 20.76 -27.02 -10.00
C LEU A 336 21.24 -28.22 -9.18
N ALA A 337 20.67 -28.44 -7.99
CA ALA A 337 20.94 -29.63 -7.17
C ALA A 337 20.38 -30.93 -7.80
N GLY A 338 19.27 -30.86 -8.54
CA GLY A 338 18.70 -32.01 -9.27
C GLY A 338 19.47 -32.39 -10.55
N ASP A 339 20.38 -31.54 -11.01
CA ASP A 339 21.26 -31.74 -12.17
C ASP A 339 22.65 -32.30 -11.76
N LEU A 340 22.85 -32.58 -10.47
CA LEU A 340 23.98 -33.32 -9.93
C LEU A 340 23.61 -34.81 -9.78
N GLY A 341 24.60 -35.70 -9.93
CA GLY A 341 24.37 -37.14 -10.05
C GLY A 341 23.64 -37.77 -8.85
N GLN A 342 22.78 -38.78 -9.12
CA GLN A 342 21.76 -39.33 -8.19
C GLN A 342 22.25 -39.83 -6.82
N ASN A 343 23.56 -39.90 -6.56
CA ASN A 343 24.13 -40.53 -5.36
C ASN A 343 24.48 -39.55 -4.23
N ASP A 344 24.75 -38.27 -4.53
CA ASP A 344 25.21 -37.31 -3.52
C ASP A 344 24.07 -36.54 -2.85
N LEU A 345 24.19 -36.32 -1.54
CA LEU A 345 23.17 -35.66 -0.72
C LEU A 345 23.48 -34.16 -0.61
N VAL A 346 22.92 -33.38 -1.54
CA VAL A 346 23.18 -31.94 -1.66
C VAL A 346 22.44 -31.15 -0.58
N THR A 347 23.17 -30.39 0.23
CA THR A 347 22.58 -29.40 1.15
C THR A 347 22.49 -28.03 0.47
N ILE A 348 21.28 -27.46 0.47
CA ILE A 348 20.97 -26.11 0.00
C ILE A 348 20.82 -25.20 1.22
N LEU A 349 21.48 -24.04 1.19
CA LEU A 349 21.43 -23.02 2.23
C LEU A 349 20.50 -21.89 1.81
N THR A 350 19.73 -21.33 2.76
CA THR A 350 18.98 -20.08 2.55
C THR A 350 18.67 -19.37 3.87
N ASP A 351 18.75 -18.05 3.85
CA ASP A 351 18.26 -17.14 4.89
C ASP A 351 16.73 -17.07 4.99
N HIS A 352 16.00 -17.53 3.96
CA HIS A 352 14.54 -17.46 3.93
C HIS A 352 13.88 -18.55 4.80
N LEU A 353 13.93 -18.32 6.11
CA LEU A 353 13.43 -19.19 7.18
C LEU A 353 11.97 -19.65 7.01
N ASN A 354 11.11 -18.90 6.32
CA ASN A 354 9.73 -19.32 6.07
C ASN A 354 9.64 -20.46 5.04
N SER A 355 10.52 -20.47 4.03
CA SER A 355 10.66 -21.62 3.11
C SER A 355 11.14 -22.85 3.86
N VAL A 356 12.24 -22.75 4.63
CA VAL A 356 12.80 -23.87 5.40
C VAL A 356 11.75 -24.47 6.35
N ARG A 357 10.98 -23.62 7.05
CA ARG A 357 9.85 -24.05 7.87
C ARG A 357 8.76 -24.75 7.04
N LEU A 358 8.26 -24.12 5.97
CA LEU A 358 7.24 -24.70 5.10
C LEU A 358 7.65 -26.08 4.55
N ILE A 359 8.93 -26.24 4.20
CA ILE A 359 9.51 -27.50 3.70
C ILE A 359 9.46 -28.57 4.79
N ASN A 360 10.00 -28.29 5.97
CA ASN A 360 9.99 -29.24 7.09
C ASN A 360 8.56 -29.57 7.52
N ASP A 361 7.68 -28.57 7.60
CA ASP A 361 6.26 -28.73 7.91
C ASP A 361 5.54 -29.60 6.83
N SER A 362 5.97 -29.54 5.56
CA SER A 362 5.41 -30.34 4.44
C SER A 362 5.88 -31.80 4.40
N GLN A 363 7.01 -32.13 5.04
CA GLN A 363 7.48 -33.51 5.21
C GLN A 363 6.71 -34.23 6.33
N THR A 364 5.97 -33.50 7.15
CA THR A 364 5.02 -34.08 8.11
C THR A 364 3.72 -34.52 7.42
N LYS A 365 2.83 -35.21 8.16
CA LYS A 365 1.47 -35.54 7.67
C LYS A 365 0.52 -34.33 7.62
N VAL A 366 0.98 -33.10 7.90
CA VAL A 366 0.14 -31.90 7.96
C VAL A 366 -0.01 -31.26 6.56
N SER A 367 -1.24 -31.21 6.06
CA SER A 367 -1.53 -30.60 4.75
C SER A 367 -1.29 -29.09 4.76
N GLN A 368 -0.38 -28.64 3.89
CA GLN A 368 -0.04 -27.21 3.73
C GLN A 368 -1.04 -26.43 2.86
N SER A 369 -2.12 -27.06 2.36
CA SER A 369 -3.06 -26.45 1.40
C SER A 369 -3.67 -25.12 1.88
N SER A 370 -4.10 -25.04 3.14
CA SER A 370 -4.72 -23.83 3.71
C SER A 370 -3.74 -22.66 3.80
N ARG A 371 -2.50 -22.95 4.23
CA ARG A 371 -1.38 -21.99 4.31
C ARG A 371 -1.02 -21.45 2.92
N LEU A 372 -0.86 -22.35 1.95
CA LEU A 372 -0.55 -22.01 0.56
C LEU A 372 -1.66 -21.22 -0.15
N ARG A 373 -2.94 -21.34 0.27
CA ARG A 373 -4.06 -20.63 -0.38
C ARG A 373 -3.87 -19.10 -0.35
N TYR A 374 -3.34 -18.56 0.75
CA TYR A 374 -3.26 -17.11 1.00
C TYR A 374 -1.83 -16.52 1.02
N MET A 375 -0.79 -17.35 0.91
CA MET A 375 0.60 -16.86 0.80
C MET A 375 0.87 -16.09 -0.50
N ASN A 376 1.65 -15.02 -0.40
CA ASN A 376 2.32 -14.42 -1.55
C ASN A 376 3.33 -15.43 -2.14
N GLY A 377 3.43 -15.52 -3.46
CA GLY A 377 4.28 -16.50 -4.14
C GLY A 377 3.81 -17.96 -3.98
N ARG A 378 2.52 -18.19 -3.69
CA ARG A 378 1.92 -19.52 -3.52
C ARG A 378 2.20 -20.54 -4.64
N SER A 379 2.31 -20.10 -5.89
CA SER A 379 2.70 -20.94 -7.04
C SER A 379 4.18 -21.34 -6.99
N TYR A 380 5.07 -20.40 -6.69
CA TYR A 380 6.49 -20.64 -6.43
C TYR A 380 6.67 -21.59 -5.24
N TYR A 381 5.91 -21.43 -4.15
CA TYR A 381 5.91 -22.40 -3.04
C TYR A 381 5.40 -23.78 -3.44
N ARG A 382 4.30 -23.89 -4.21
CA ARG A 382 3.83 -25.17 -4.78
C ARG A 382 4.92 -25.81 -5.65
N TRP A 383 5.66 -25.01 -6.41
CA TRP A 383 6.79 -25.48 -7.22
C TRP A 383 7.96 -25.98 -6.37
N ILE A 384 8.37 -25.24 -5.33
CA ILE A 384 9.40 -25.65 -4.35
C ILE A 384 9.05 -27.02 -3.75
N LEU A 385 7.82 -27.21 -3.29
CA LEU A 385 7.36 -28.48 -2.73
C LEU A 385 7.33 -29.61 -3.78
N SER A 386 6.97 -29.30 -5.03
CA SER A 386 7.01 -30.26 -6.15
C SER A 386 8.42 -30.59 -6.64
N LEU A 387 9.42 -29.77 -6.35
CA LEU A 387 10.84 -30.09 -6.61
C LEU A 387 11.40 -30.95 -5.47
N ILE A 388 11.17 -30.54 -4.22
CA ILE A 388 11.70 -31.22 -3.04
C ILE A 388 11.19 -32.66 -2.94
N SER A 389 9.90 -32.88 -3.18
CA SER A 389 9.29 -34.23 -3.24
C SER A 389 9.83 -35.15 -4.35
N ARG A 390 10.72 -34.65 -5.22
CA ARG A 390 11.38 -35.40 -6.30
C ARG A 390 12.91 -35.38 -6.19
N SER A 391 13.47 -34.70 -5.18
CA SER A 391 14.91 -34.50 -5.00
C SER A 391 15.43 -35.23 -3.77
N ARG A 392 16.76 -35.45 -3.71
CA ARG A 392 17.46 -35.89 -2.49
C ARG A 392 18.08 -34.71 -1.71
N ALA A 393 17.72 -33.47 -2.04
CA ALA A 393 18.33 -32.29 -1.44
C ALA A 393 17.75 -31.95 -0.06
N THR A 394 18.61 -31.60 0.89
CA THR A 394 18.26 -31.06 2.20
C THR A 394 18.31 -29.54 2.17
N VAL A 395 17.27 -28.86 2.68
CA VAL A 395 17.23 -27.38 2.73
C VAL A 395 17.42 -26.91 4.17
N SER A 396 18.50 -26.18 4.42
CA SER A 396 18.91 -25.72 5.75
C SER A 396 18.87 -24.19 5.84
N TYR A 397 18.57 -23.68 7.03
CA TYR A 397 18.62 -22.25 7.33
C TYR A 397 20.06 -21.82 7.64
N THR A 398 20.49 -20.70 7.06
CA THR A 398 21.69 -19.95 7.45
C THR A 398 21.29 -18.52 7.81
N ALA A 399 22.10 -17.78 8.57
CA ALA A 399 21.78 -16.41 8.96
C ALA A 399 22.25 -15.41 7.88
N GLY A 400 21.33 -14.62 7.34
CA GLY A 400 21.69 -13.49 6.48
C GLY A 400 22.39 -12.38 7.27
N HIS A 401 23.47 -11.83 6.71
CA HIS A 401 24.28 -10.74 7.29
C HIS A 401 24.80 -10.99 8.73
N SER A 402 25.29 -12.20 9.03
CA SER A 402 26.03 -12.47 10.27
C SER A 402 27.49 -12.02 10.18
N ASP A 403 28.05 -11.55 11.30
CA ASP A 403 29.50 -11.29 11.45
C ASP A 403 30.33 -12.60 11.57
N GLU A 404 29.73 -13.76 11.29
CA GLU A 404 30.33 -15.08 11.46
C GLU A 404 31.10 -15.50 10.20
N SER A 405 32.38 -15.84 10.34
CA SER A 405 33.26 -16.22 9.23
C SER A 405 33.09 -17.66 8.73
N THR A 406 31.91 -18.26 8.93
CA THR A 406 31.58 -19.63 8.51
C THR A 406 31.45 -19.73 6.98
N VAL A 407 31.57 -20.95 6.45
CA VAL A 407 31.45 -21.18 5.00
C VAL A 407 30.00 -20.91 4.55
N GLU A 408 29.05 -21.25 5.40
CA GLU A 408 27.62 -21.12 5.23
C GLU A 408 27.15 -19.65 5.22
N ALA A 409 27.75 -18.80 6.07
CA ALA A 409 27.49 -17.36 6.05
C ALA A 409 28.08 -16.70 4.79
N ARG A 410 29.33 -17.04 4.45
CA ARG A 410 30.01 -16.52 3.25
C ARG A 410 29.32 -16.91 1.95
N LEU A 411 28.80 -18.13 1.84
CA LEU A 411 28.03 -18.56 0.66
C LEU A 411 26.69 -17.81 0.54
N ASN A 412 26.04 -17.43 1.65
CA ASN A 412 24.86 -16.57 1.61
C ASN A 412 25.22 -15.14 1.20
N GLU A 413 26.31 -14.58 1.75
CA GLU A 413 26.80 -13.25 1.38
C GLU A 413 27.19 -13.19 -0.11
N GLU A 414 27.84 -14.22 -0.65
CA GLU A 414 28.12 -14.32 -2.09
C GLU A 414 26.83 -14.47 -2.94
N ALA A 415 25.79 -15.13 -2.43
CA ALA A 415 24.47 -15.17 -3.09
C ALA A 415 23.75 -13.80 -3.08
N ASP A 416 23.81 -13.06 -1.97
CA ASP A 416 23.27 -11.71 -1.83
C ASP A 416 24.03 -10.71 -2.71
N LEU A 417 25.37 -10.83 -2.76
CA LEU A 417 26.23 -10.08 -3.66
C LEU A 417 25.95 -10.42 -5.13
N LEU A 418 25.68 -11.70 -5.46
CA LEU A 418 25.26 -12.09 -6.80
C LEU A 418 23.89 -11.50 -7.16
N ALA A 419 22.89 -11.59 -6.27
CA ALA A 419 21.56 -11.00 -6.47
C ALA A 419 21.62 -9.46 -6.63
N THR A 420 22.47 -8.79 -5.85
CA THR A 420 22.63 -7.33 -5.83
C THR A 420 23.49 -6.82 -6.99
N SER A 421 24.54 -7.56 -7.39
CA SER A 421 25.35 -7.22 -8.57
C SER A 421 24.61 -7.49 -9.87
N SER A 422 23.79 -8.55 -9.93
CA SER A 422 22.91 -8.89 -11.05
C SER A 422 21.97 -7.74 -11.43
N GLN A 423 21.48 -6.95 -10.46
CA GLN A 423 20.65 -5.76 -10.73
C GLN A 423 21.36 -4.70 -11.59
N LYS A 424 22.69 -4.73 -11.70
CA LYS A 424 23.47 -3.81 -12.56
C LYS A 424 23.39 -4.17 -14.04
N ILE A 425 23.08 -5.43 -14.36
CA ILE A 425 22.91 -6.00 -15.73
C ILE A 425 21.46 -6.46 -15.96
N TYR A 426 20.48 -5.79 -15.33
CA TYR A 426 19.07 -6.17 -15.34
C TYR A 426 18.46 -6.34 -16.74
N GLU A 427 18.93 -5.60 -17.74
CA GLU A 427 18.42 -5.70 -19.11
C GLU A 427 18.86 -7.01 -19.80
N GLU A 428 20.05 -7.51 -19.52
CA GLU A 428 20.68 -8.69 -20.14
C GLU A 428 20.30 -10.02 -19.46
N LEU A 429 19.91 -9.98 -18.17
CA LEU A 429 19.58 -11.19 -17.39
C LEU A 429 18.43 -12.01 -17.98
N LEU A 430 18.54 -13.33 -17.90
CA LEU A 430 17.47 -14.25 -18.30
C LEU A 430 16.23 -14.10 -17.40
N TYR A 431 15.05 -14.27 -18.00
CA TYR A 431 13.78 -14.23 -17.27
C TYR A 431 13.54 -15.56 -16.53
N ALA A 432 13.06 -15.45 -15.29
CA ALA A 432 12.53 -16.61 -14.57
C ALA A 432 11.24 -17.12 -15.27
N PRO A 433 11.10 -18.44 -15.50
CA PRO A 433 9.85 -19.00 -16.00
C PRO A 433 8.76 -18.84 -14.94
N ILE A 434 7.62 -18.29 -15.35
CA ILE A 434 6.48 -18.03 -14.45
C ILE A 434 5.76 -19.37 -14.19
N PRO A 435 5.50 -19.78 -12.94
CA PRO A 435 4.93 -21.08 -12.59
C PRO A 435 3.41 -21.18 -12.86
N SER A 436 2.98 -20.97 -14.11
CA SER A 436 1.59 -21.03 -14.55
C SER A 436 0.89 -22.37 -14.25
N PHE A 437 1.64 -23.47 -14.31
CA PHE A 437 1.23 -24.81 -13.92
C PHE A 437 0.94 -24.98 -12.42
N PHE A 438 1.26 -23.99 -11.58
CA PHE A 438 0.92 -23.93 -10.16
C PHE A 438 0.19 -22.64 -9.74
N MET A 439 -0.32 -21.85 -10.69
CA MET A 439 -1.21 -20.72 -10.43
C MET A 439 -2.53 -21.16 -9.79
N ASN A 440 -3.41 -20.20 -9.46
CA ASN A 440 -4.83 -20.49 -9.25
C ASN A 440 -5.57 -20.34 -10.59
N ASP A 441 -6.64 -21.10 -10.77
CA ASP A 441 -7.46 -21.20 -11.99
C ASP A 441 -7.87 -19.85 -12.59
N PHE A 442 -8.05 -18.85 -11.72
CA PHE A 442 -8.22 -17.44 -12.10
C PHE A 442 -7.06 -16.61 -11.54
N THR A 443 -6.21 -16.13 -12.44
CA THR A 443 -5.07 -15.25 -12.17
C THR A 443 -5.15 -14.06 -13.12
N ILE A 444 -4.81 -12.86 -12.64
CA ILE A 444 -4.90 -11.63 -13.45
C ILE A 444 -3.74 -11.59 -14.46
N HIS A 445 -3.98 -11.05 -15.66
CA HIS A 445 -2.97 -10.90 -16.71
C HIS A 445 -2.96 -9.47 -17.28
N SER A 446 -1.78 -8.95 -17.61
CA SER A 446 -1.54 -7.69 -18.31
C SER A 446 -0.61 -7.94 -19.49
N GLU A 447 -0.98 -7.49 -20.68
CA GLU A 447 -0.14 -7.58 -21.89
C GLU A 447 1.25 -6.92 -21.72
N ALA A 448 1.36 -5.91 -20.84
CA ALA A 448 2.58 -5.16 -20.59
C ALA A 448 3.33 -5.55 -19.29
N ASP A 449 2.79 -6.47 -18.48
CA ASP A 449 3.34 -6.84 -17.16
C ASP A 449 3.26 -8.34 -16.82
N GLY A 450 2.64 -9.17 -17.68
CA GLY A 450 2.51 -10.62 -17.48
C GLY A 450 1.42 -11.04 -16.50
N TRP A 451 1.62 -12.19 -15.84
CA TRP A 451 0.70 -12.75 -14.85
C TRP A 451 0.90 -12.15 -13.46
N ILE A 452 -0.21 -11.91 -12.77
CA ILE A 452 -0.31 -11.06 -11.58
C ILE A 452 -0.96 -11.90 -10.46
N GLU A 453 -0.12 -12.67 -9.75
CA GLU A 453 -0.52 -13.75 -8.83
C GLU A 453 -0.63 -13.34 -7.35
N SER A 454 0.26 -12.45 -6.94
CA SER A 454 0.39 -11.78 -5.65
C SER A 454 0.25 -10.27 -5.91
N ASN A 455 0.26 -9.42 -4.87
CA ASN A 455 0.56 -7.98 -4.98
C ASN A 455 -0.17 -7.13 -6.05
N VAL A 456 -1.29 -7.64 -6.59
CA VAL A 456 -2.17 -7.06 -7.64
C VAL A 456 -2.35 -5.56 -7.49
N MET A 457 -2.46 -5.17 -6.23
CA MET A 457 -2.74 -3.84 -5.74
C MET A 457 -1.60 -2.85 -6.09
N HIS A 458 -0.32 -3.07 -5.75
CA HIS A 458 0.73 -2.07 -6.06
C HIS A 458 1.01 -1.96 -7.55
N PHE A 459 0.80 -3.05 -8.30
CA PHE A 459 0.76 -2.98 -9.74
C PHE A 459 -0.30 -2.00 -10.23
N ILE A 460 -1.55 -2.11 -9.73
CA ILE A 460 -2.63 -1.13 -9.99
C ILE A 460 -2.21 0.28 -9.56
N ASP A 461 -1.60 0.45 -8.38
CA ASP A 461 -1.18 1.77 -7.85
C ASP A 461 -0.14 2.45 -8.75
N ALA A 462 0.91 1.73 -9.13
CA ALA A 462 1.95 2.21 -10.04
C ALA A 462 1.41 2.44 -11.46
N LEU A 463 0.41 1.66 -11.90
CA LEU A 463 -0.27 1.84 -13.19
C LEU A 463 -1.17 3.10 -13.17
N LEU A 464 -1.97 3.28 -12.11
CA LEU A 464 -2.82 4.45 -11.90
C LEU A 464 -2.00 5.73 -11.75
N ALA A 465 -0.89 5.70 -11.00
CA ALA A 465 0.02 6.82 -10.88
C ALA A 465 0.61 7.22 -12.25
N ARG A 466 1.07 6.26 -13.06
CA ARG A 466 1.59 6.53 -14.43
C ARG A 466 0.49 7.01 -15.38
N LYS A 467 -0.71 6.42 -15.35
CA LYS A 467 -1.87 6.86 -16.14
C LYS A 467 -2.28 8.29 -15.77
N THR A 468 -2.28 8.61 -14.48
CA THR A 468 -2.55 9.95 -13.94
C THR A 468 -1.46 10.94 -14.38
N ALA A 469 -0.18 10.61 -14.23
CA ALA A 469 0.92 11.45 -14.69
C ALA A 469 0.85 11.75 -16.21
N LYS A 470 0.57 10.73 -17.05
CA LYS A 470 0.40 10.91 -18.50
C LYS A 470 -0.80 11.81 -18.84
N ALA A 471 -1.94 11.63 -18.17
CA ALA A 471 -3.11 12.48 -18.36
C ALA A 471 -2.86 13.93 -17.94
N LEU A 472 -2.26 14.15 -16.77
CA LEU A 472 -1.91 15.49 -16.26
C LEU A 472 -0.85 16.18 -17.13
N GLY A 473 0.11 15.43 -17.68
CA GLY A 473 1.13 15.94 -18.59
C GLY A 473 0.58 16.50 -19.91
N ILE A 474 -0.59 16.00 -20.35
CA ILE A 474 -1.32 16.49 -21.52
C ILE A 474 -2.31 17.60 -21.13
N GLY A 475 -3.05 17.41 -20.03
CA GLY A 475 -4.21 18.24 -19.65
C GLY A 475 -3.96 19.49 -18.80
N HIS A 476 -2.72 19.78 -18.36
CA HIS A 476 -2.40 20.97 -17.56
C HIS A 476 -1.33 21.86 -18.21
N ASP A 477 -1.68 22.52 -19.31
CA ASP A 477 -0.85 23.54 -19.99
C ASP A 477 0.60 23.09 -20.23
N LEU A 478 0.82 21.79 -20.47
CA LEU A 478 2.13 21.10 -20.50
C LEU A 478 3.04 21.27 -19.26
N ARG A 479 2.61 21.95 -18.18
CA ARG A 479 3.41 22.24 -16.96
C ARG A 479 3.88 20.99 -16.22
N MET A 480 3.13 19.90 -16.33
CA MET A 480 3.48 18.59 -15.77
C MET A 480 4.34 17.74 -16.71
N SER A 481 4.48 18.12 -17.99
CA SER A 481 5.15 17.31 -19.01
C SER A 481 6.63 17.07 -18.70
N THR A 482 7.11 15.86 -19.00
CA THR A 482 8.51 15.43 -18.78
C THR A 482 9.23 15.09 -20.07
N TRP A 483 8.50 14.79 -21.15
CA TRP A 483 9.03 14.18 -22.38
C TRP A 483 10.13 15.01 -23.09
N ALA A 484 10.17 16.32 -22.87
CA ALA A 484 11.15 17.22 -23.47
C ALA A 484 12.33 17.58 -22.55
N HIS A 485 12.21 17.35 -21.24
CA HIS A 485 13.15 17.79 -20.21
C HIS A 485 14.01 16.62 -19.70
N ASP A 486 14.89 16.85 -18.71
CA ASP A 486 15.60 15.73 -18.07
C ASP A 486 14.59 14.72 -17.47
N PRO A 487 14.70 13.42 -17.80
CA PRO A 487 13.80 12.38 -17.30
C PRO A 487 14.11 11.94 -15.85
N GLY A 488 15.14 12.49 -15.21
CA GLY A 488 15.53 12.15 -13.85
C GLY A 488 14.48 12.57 -12.82
N PRO A 489 14.24 11.77 -11.76
CA PRO A 489 13.38 12.19 -10.66
C PRO A 489 14.01 13.37 -9.91
N PRO A 490 13.22 14.38 -9.49
CA PRO A 490 13.74 15.50 -8.73
C PRO A 490 14.27 15.05 -7.34
N PRO A 491 15.31 15.69 -6.80
CA PRO A 491 16.02 15.20 -5.62
C PRO A 491 15.15 15.16 -4.35
N ASP A 492 15.15 14.02 -3.65
CA ASP A 492 14.36 13.77 -2.43
C ASP A 492 14.42 14.89 -1.39
N PHE A 493 15.64 15.34 -1.07
CA PHE A 493 15.91 16.09 0.16
C PHE A 493 15.02 17.34 0.33
N PRO A 494 14.99 18.30 -0.62
CA PRO A 494 14.15 19.49 -0.49
C PRO A 494 12.64 19.20 -0.41
N TYR A 495 12.16 18.09 -0.98
CA TYR A 495 10.72 17.79 -1.00
C TYR A 495 10.25 16.87 0.13
N ILE A 496 11.11 15.98 0.64
CA ILE A 496 10.73 14.88 1.55
C ILE A 496 11.40 15.01 2.92
N LYS A 497 12.65 15.48 2.97
CA LYS A 497 13.51 15.40 4.17
C LYS A 497 13.79 16.76 4.83
N ALA A 498 13.60 17.86 4.11
CA ALA A 498 13.91 19.21 4.60
C ALA A 498 12.99 19.69 5.74
N VAL A 499 13.61 20.28 6.77
CA VAL A 499 12.92 20.84 7.96
C VAL A 499 12.20 22.16 7.63
N SER A 500 12.75 22.97 6.72
CA SER A 500 12.06 24.10 6.09
C SER A 500 11.91 23.82 4.60
N ALA A 501 10.67 23.87 4.10
CA ALA A 501 10.31 23.39 2.77
C ALA A 501 9.37 24.36 2.01
N HIS A 502 9.35 25.65 2.38
CA HIS A 502 8.52 26.65 1.70
C HIS A 502 8.85 26.75 0.20
N SER A 503 10.13 26.82 -0.16
CA SER A 503 10.59 26.86 -1.55
C SER A 503 10.18 25.62 -2.36
N ALA A 504 10.11 24.45 -1.70
CA ALA A 504 9.60 23.21 -2.31
C ALA A 504 8.09 23.28 -2.54
N ALA A 505 7.33 23.84 -1.59
CA ALA A 505 5.91 24.10 -1.77
C ALA A 505 5.65 25.10 -2.91
N VAL A 506 6.46 26.14 -3.09
CA VAL A 506 6.32 27.08 -4.23
C VAL A 506 6.42 26.35 -5.57
N GLN A 507 7.45 25.54 -5.81
CA GLN A 507 7.56 24.79 -7.08
C GLN A 507 6.41 23.78 -7.26
N LEU A 508 5.93 23.15 -6.19
CA LEU A 508 4.77 22.26 -6.25
C LEU A 508 3.48 23.02 -6.63
N TYR A 509 3.21 24.17 -6.02
CA TYR A 509 2.07 25.01 -6.38
C TYR A 509 2.20 25.64 -7.78
N ALA A 510 3.42 25.83 -8.29
CA ALA A 510 3.65 26.24 -9.67
C ALA A 510 3.25 25.14 -10.67
N ARG A 511 3.66 23.90 -10.41
CA ARG A 511 3.29 22.70 -11.20
C ARG A 511 1.78 22.49 -11.28
N SER A 512 1.06 22.69 -10.17
CA SER A 512 -0.41 22.59 -10.15
C SER A 512 -1.14 23.84 -10.66
N GLY A 513 -0.43 24.90 -11.05
CA GLY A 513 -1.02 26.15 -11.53
C GLY A 513 -1.82 26.93 -10.47
N GLN A 514 -1.44 26.79 -9.19
CA GLN A 514 -2.15 27.37 -8.04
C GLN A 514 -1.38 28.50 -7.34
N LEU A 515 -0.24 28.95 -7.88
CA LEU A 515 0.37 30.20 -7.43
C LEU A 515 -0.56 31.37 -7.79
N ALA A 516 -0.89 32.21 -6.80
CA ALA A 516 -1.72 33.40 -7.01
C ALA A 516 -0.90 34.54 -7.62
N THR A 517 -0.60 34.41 -8.92
CA THR A 517 -0.12 35.52 -9.75
C THR A 517 -1.32 36.37 -10.22
N ALA A 518 -1.05 37.51 -10.87
CA ALA A 518 -2.11 38.41 -11.32
C ALA A 518 -3.06 37.74 -12.33
N ASP A 519 -2.52 37.03 -13.31
CA ASP A 519 -3.27 36.15 -14.23
C ASP A 519 -4.19 35.15 -13.51
N VAL A 520 -3.66 34.40 -12.54
CA VAL A 520 -4.43 33.36 -11.83
C VAL A 520 -5.51 33.97 -10.92
N LEU A 521 -5.30 35.19 -10.43
CA LEU A 521 -6.31 35.97 -9.70
C LEU A 521 -7.40 36.51 -10.66
N TYR A 522 -7.00 37.05 -11.81
CA TYR A 522 -7.90 37.57 -12.84
C TYR A 522 -8.83 36.47 -13.39
N ARG A 523 -8.27 35.34 -13.83
CA ARG A 523 -9.02 34.16 -14.32
C ARG A 523 -9.93 33.51 -13.27
N ARG A 524 -9.95 34.00 -12.03
CA ARG A 524 -10.82 33.54 -10.93
C ARG A 524 -11.74 34.63 -10.38
N GLY A 525 -11.83 35.79 -11.05
CA GLY A 525 -12.64 36.93 -10.59
C GLY A 525 -12.20 37.44 -9.21
N LYS A 526 -10.89 37.49 -8.95
CA LYS A 526 -10.27 38.00 -7.71
C LYS A 526 -9.38 39.23 -7.92
N LYS A 527 -9.31 39.73 -9.16
CA LYS A 527 -8.59 40.93 -9.58
C LYS A 527 -9.14 41.34 -10.96
N ASP A 528 -9.21 42.63 -11.26
CA ASP A 528 -9.86 43.16 -12.46
C ASP A 528 -8.94 43.24 -13.68
N SER A 529 -7.66 42.92 -13.51
CA SER A 529 -6.63 42.88 -14.57
C SER A 529 -5.62 41.76 -14.28
N ASP A 530 -5.11 41.15 -15.34
CA ASP A 530 -4.05 40.15 -15.35
C ASP A 530 -2.63 40.74 -15.27
N LEU A 531 -2.47 42.05 -15.45
CA LEU A 531 -1.18 42.74 -15.54
C LEU A 531 -0.31 42.59 -14.29
N CYS A 532 1.01 42.62 -14.49
CA CYS A 532 2.00 42.45 -13.45
C CYS A 532 1.91 43.56 -12.38
N CYS A 533 1.46 43.19 -11.18
CA CYS A 533 1.34 44.05 -10.00
C CYS A 533 2.64 44.73 -9.53
N LEU A 534 3.77 44.49 -10.20
CA LEU A 534 5.09 45.05 -9.89
C LEU A 534 5.52 46.16 -10.86
N GLY A 535 4.58 46.73 -11.63
CA GLY A 535 4.86 47.83 -12.56
C GLY A 535 5.60 47.37 -13.81
N CYS A 536 5.11 46.31 -14.45
CA CYS A 536 5.59 45.86 -15.76
C CYS A 536 4.41 45.73 -16.72
N ASP A 537 4.56 46.24 -17.94
CA ASP A 537 3.54 46.27 -18.99
C ASP A 537 3.38 44.90 -19.69
N ALA A 538 3.12 43.87 -18.88
CA ALA A 538 2.96 42.49 -19.29
C ALA A 538 2.02 41.75 -18.33
N THR A 539 1.35 40.71 -18.83
CA THR A 539 0.57 39.77 -18.01
C THR A 539 1.44 39.22 -16.87
N GLY A 540 0.97 39.37 -15.64
CA GLY A 540 1.58 38.81 -14.44
C GLY A 540 1.25 37.33 -14.29
N ASP A 541 1.69 36.50 -15.24
CA ASP A 541 1.68 35.05 -15.12
C ASP A 541 2.93 34.55 -14.36
N MET A 542 3.04 33.23 -14.18
CA MET A 542 4.22 32.63 -13.53
C MET A 542 5.49 32.82 -14.36
N HIS A 543 5.43 32.71 -15.68
CA HIS A 543 6.61 32.80 -16.54
C HIS A 543 7.23 34.19 -16.47
N HIS A 544 6.41 35.23 -16.61
CA HIS A 544 6.82 36.61 -16.43
C HIS A 544 7.43 36.84 -15.05
N ILE A 545 6.76 36.45 -13.96
CA ILE A 545 7.25 36.72 -12.59
C ILE A 545 8.62 36.08 -12.33
N PHE A 546 8.83 34.84 -12.77
CA PHE A 546 10.08 34.12 -12.51
C PHE A 546 11.21 34.45 -13.49
N VAL A 547 10.91 34.64 -14.79
CA VAL A 547 11.91 34.75 -15.87
C VAL A 547 12.14 36.19 -16.35
N TYR A 548 11.10 37.01 -16.48
CA TYR A 548 11.20 38.31 -17.16
C TYR A 548 11.02 39.55 -16.26
N CYS A 549 10.36 39.43 -15.11
CA CYS A 549 10.03 40.56 -14.25
C CYS A 549 11.29 41.31 -13.79
N LYS A 550 11.39 42.60 -14.15
CA LYS A 550 12.57 43.44 -13.91
C LYS A 550 12.94 43.54 -12.42
N GLN A 551 11.93 43.57 -11.53
CA GLN A 551 12.13 43.59 -10.07
C GLN A 551 12.93 42.40 -9.52
N TYR A 552 13.01 41.28 -10.26
CA TYR A 552 13.70 40.05 -9.85
C TYR A 552 14.93 39.72 -10.71
N GLU A 553 15.30 40.59 -11.64
CA GLU A 553 16.47 40.44 -12.52
C GLU A 553 17.76 40.29 -11.71
N ARG A 554 17.99 41.16 -10.72
CA ARG A 554 19.15 41.08 -9.83
C ARG A 554 19.26 39.74 -9.09
N TRP A 555 18.13 39.08 -8.81
CA TRP A 555 18.12 37.78 -8.11
C TRP A 555 18.36 36.60 -9.05
N ARG A 556 17.91 36.69 -10.31
CA ARG A 556 18.34 35.75 -11.36
C ARG A 556 19.85 35.85 -11.58
N GLU A 557 20.40 37.06 -11.61
CA GLU A 557 21.84 37.30 -11.79
C GLU A 557 22.69 36.83 -10.60
N GLU A 558 22.28 37.14 -9.36
CA GLU A 558 22.91 36.58 -8.16
C GLU A 558 22.93 35.05 -8.20
N ALA A 559 21.80 34.41 -8.46
CA ALA A 559 21.68 32.95 -8.51
C ALA A 559 22.45 32.32 -9.70
N ARG A 560 22.51 33.01 -10.84
CA ARG A 560 23.30 32.58 -12.02
C ARG A 560 24.79 32.54 -11.69
N ARG A 561 25.31 33.61 -11.10
CA ARG A 561 26.73 33.68 -10.70
C ARG A 561 27.05 32.64 -9.63
N GLU A 562 26.24 32.56 -8.56
CA GLU A 562 26.38 31.53 -7.53
C GLU A 562 26.32 30.09 -8.09
N LEU A 563 25.62 29.86 -9.20
CA LEU A 563 25.57 28.55 -9.85
C LEU A 563 26.85 28.28 -10.65
N LEU A 564 27.31 29.25 -11.46
CA LEU A 564 28.52 29.10 -12.28
C LEU A 564 29.78 28.88 -11.41
N GLU A 565 29.98 29.69 -10.37
CA GLU A 565 31.08 29.54 -9.41
C GLU A 565 31.14 28.11 -8.80
N ARG A 566 29.97 27.54 -8.45
CA ARG A 566 29.86 26.16 -7.93
C ARG A 566 30.04 25.10 -9.01
N MET A 567 29.62 25.35 -10.25
CA MET A 567 29.80 24.44 -11.38
C MET A 567 31.27 24.34 -11.78
N GLU A 568 31.98 25.46 -11.89
CA GLU A 568 33.41 25.52 -12.23
C GLU A 568 34.26 24.79 -11.18
N LEU A 569 34.00 25.05 -9.89
CA LEU A 569 34.64 24.35 -8.78
C LEU A 569 34.30 22.84 -8.78
N LYS A 570 33.10 22.44 -9.21
CA LYS A 570 32.71 21.02 -9.26
C LYS A 570 33.29 20.28 -10.46
N LEU A 571 33.32 20.89 -11.65
CA LEU A 571 33.84 20.28 -12.88
C LEU A 571 35.35 20.08 -12.80
N SER A 572 36.09 21.05 -12.25
CA SER A 572 37.53 20.92 -11.97
C SER A 572 37.83 19.80 -10.98
N ASN A 573 37.11 19.72 -9.85
CA ASN A 573 37.25 18.63 -8.87
C ASN A 573 36.88 17.23 -9.42
N ILE A 574 36.07 17.14 -10.47
CA ILE A 574 35.70 15.87 -11.14
C ILE A 574 36.58 15.62 -12.39
N GLN A 575 37.50 16.52 -12.73
CA GLN A 575 38.34 16.47 -13.95
C GLN A 575 37.50 16.34 -15.24
N THR A 576 36.32 16.99 -15.27
CA THR A 576 35.41 16.97 -16.43
C THR A 576 35.79 18.07 -17.42
N GLU A 577 36.83 17.79 -18.21
CA GLU A 577 37.35 18.72 -19.23
C GLU A 577 36.67 18.55 -20.60
N GLY A 578 37.00 19.45 -21.54
CA GLY A 578 36.51 19.41 -22.92
C GLY A 578 35.01 19.72 -23.06
N ALA A 579 34.42 19.23 -24.15
CA ALA A 579 33.08 19.62 -24.61
C ALA A 579 31.96 19.39 -23.58
N VAL A 580 32.06 18.35 -22.73
CA VAL A 580 31.11 18.09 -21.65
C VAL A 580 31.14 19.20 -20.60
N GLY A 581 32.34 19.62 -20.16
CA GLY A 581 32.49 20.72 -19.20
C GLY A 581 31.97 22.04 -19.76
N THR A 582 32.35 22.39 -20.99
CA THR A 582 31.89 23.60 -21.69
C THR A 582 30.37 23.61 -21.89
N GLY A 583 29.79 22.50 -22.36
CA GLY A 583 28.35 22.38 -22.58
C GLY A 583 27.54 22.50 -21.29
N LEU A 584 28.02 21.93 -20.18
CA LEU A 584 27.38 22.05 -18.87
C LEU A 584 27.44 23.49 -18.31
N LEU A 585 28.54 24.22 -18.53
CA LEU A 585 28.66 25.63 -18.09
C LEU A 585 27.77 26.57 -18.91
N GLU A 586 27.77 26.44 -20.24
CA GLU A 586 26.93 27.27 -21.11
C GLU A 586 25.42 26.95 -20.89
N THR A 587 25.08 25.70 -20.56
CA THR A 587 23.71 25.35 -20.16
C THR A 587 23.33 25.98 -18.81
N ALA A 588 24.22 25.95 -17.81
CA ALA A 588 23.98 26.55 -16.50
C ALA A 588 23.80 28.08 -16.56
N LYS A 589 24.54 28.76 -17.45
CA LYS A 589 24.46 30.20 -17.74
C LYS A 589 23.07 30.66 -18.21
N PHE A 590 22.30 29.79 -18.85
CA PHE A 590 20.91 30.06 -19.28
C PHE A 590 19.85 29.31 -18.45
N LEU A 591 20.20 28.75 -17.28
CA LEU A 591 19.23 27.97 -16.49
C LEU A 591 18.03 28.82 -16.03
N PHE A 592 18.21 30.12 -15.77
CA PHE A 592 17.18 31.01 -15.23
C PHE A 592 16.58 32.00 -16.25
N THR A 593 16.89 31.84 -17.54
CA THR A 593 16.42 32.70 -18.64
C THR A 593 15.96 31.88 -19.82
N ASP A 594 15.01 32.39 -20.61
CA ASP A 594 14.63 31.78 -21.88
C ASP A 594 15.82 31.77 -22.85
N ASN A 595 16.02 30.65 -23.55
CA ASN A 595 17.12 30.44 -24.49
C ASN A 595 16.73 29.28 -25.43
N GLU A 596 16.86 29.49 -26.73
CA GLU A 596 16.34 28.59 -27.75
C GLU A 596 17.08 27.24 -27.85
N ILE A 597 18.36 27.21 -27.44
CA ILE A 597 19.27 26.06 -27.52
C ILE A 597 19.20 25.22 -26.24
N VAL A 598 19.14 25.90 -25.09
CA VAL A 598 19.20 25.28 -23.75
C VAL A 598 17.84 24.79 -23.27
N TRP A 599 16.76 25.52 -23.56
CA TRP A 599 15.43 25.17 -23.06
C TRP A 599 14.56 24.54 -24.14
N PRO A 600 14.03 23.32 -23.91
CA PRO A 600 12.98 22.74 -24.76
C PRO A 600 11.75 23.67 -24.80
N LEU A 601 11.16 23.83 -25.99
CA LEU A 601 10.11 24.84 -26.26
C LEU A 601 10.57 26.29 -25.99
N HIS A 602 11.89 26.52 -25.95
CA HIS A 602 12.61 27.79 -25.76
C HIS A 602 12.33 28.53 -24.43
N ARG A 603 11.59 27.92 -23.50
CA ARG A 603 11.14 28.53 -22.24
C ARG A 603 11.75 27.90 -21.00
N SER A 604 12.26 28.74 -20.10
CA SER A 604 12.83 28.33 -18.82
C SER A 604 11.75 27.95 -17.81
N LEU A 605 11.71 26.65 -17.46
CA LEU A 605 10.75 26.08 -16.51
C LEU A 605 11.39 25.73 -15.16
N TYR A 606 12.48 26.42 -14.79
CA TYR A 606 13.19 26.22 -13.51
C TYR A 606 12.27 26.35 -12.28
N TYR A 607 11.28 27.24 -12.36
CA TYR A 607 10.30 27.49 -11.31
C TYR A 607 9.26 26.38 -11.16
N LEU A 608 9.13 25.49 -12.16
CA LEU A 608 8.39 24.22 -12.04
C LEU A 608 9.27 23.10 -11.47
N GLY A 609 10.54 23.36 -11.15
CA GLY A 609 11.51 22.31 -10.82
C GLY A 609 11.64 21.32 -11.97
N LYS A 610 11.87 21.85 -13.18
CA LYS A 610 12.39 21.18 -14.38
C LYS A 610 13.81 21.68 -14.61
N ILE A 611 14.60 20.92 -15.37
CA ILE A 611 15.92 21.31 -15.86
C ILE A 611 16.07 20.94 -17.34
N PRO A 612 17.01 21.54 -18.09
CA PRO A 612 17.41 21.10 -19.41
C PRO A 612 17.80 19.62 -19.42
N ASN A 613 17.57 18.92 -20.53
CA ASN A 613 17.91 17.50 -20.63
C ASN A 613 19.44 17.30 -20.58
N LEU A 614 19.92 16.46 -19.66
CA LEU A 614 21.35 16.19 -19.48
C LEU A 614 21.90 15.11 -20.42
N ASP A 615 21.05 14.29 -21.06
CA ASP A 615 21.53 13.21 -21.95
C ASP A 615 22.37 13.69 -23.15
N PRO A 616 22.00 14.78 -23.87
CA PRO A 616 22.84 15.32 -24.96
C PRO A 616 24.16 15.93 -24.47
N LEU A 617 24.21 16.39 -23.22
CA LEU A 617 25.38 17.08 -22.63
C LEU A 617 26.37 16.09 -22.00
N ILE A 618 25.90 14.91 -21.57
CA ILE A 618 26.68 13.88 -20.89
C ILE A 618 26.55 12.56 -21.68
N SER A 619 26.98 12.61 -22.94
CA SER A 619 26.85 11.51 -23.91
C SER A 619 27.66 10.27 -23.51
N LYS A 620 27.36 9.12 -24.14
CA LYS A 620 28.10 7.88 -23.94
C LYS A 620 29.47 7.88 -24.65
N GLU A 621 29.65 8.69 -25.68
CA GLU A 621 30.90 8.72 -26.46
C GLU A 621 32.05 9.47 -25.76
N ALA A 622 31.78 10.24 -24.70
CA ALA A 622 32.74 11.12 -24.04
C ALA A 622 33.84 10.41 -23.22
N GLY A 623 34.17 9.15 -23.50
CA GLY A 623 35.22 8.35 -22.85
C GLY A 623 34.98 8.02 -21.35
N MET A 624 33.92 8.57 -20.75
CA MET A 624 33.68 8.51 -19.31
C MET A 624 33.01 7.20 -18.88
N GLY A 625 33.63 6.48 -17.95
CA GLY A 625 33.08 5.25 -17.39
C GLY A 625 31.69 5.45 -16.77
N GLU A 626 30.78 4.50 -17.00
CA GLU A 626 29.33 4.63 -16.70
C GLU A 626 29.01 5.02 -15.25
N ILE A 627 29.82 4.57 -14.26
CA ILE A 627 29.66 4.95 -12.85
C ILE A 627 29.97 6.45 -12.63
N ALA A 628 31.04 6.96 -13.25
CA ALA A 628 31.38 8.39 -13.19
C ALA A 628 30.31 9.22 -13.92
N ARG A 629 29.85 8.76 -15.10
CA ARG A 629 28.78 9.39 -15.88
C ARG A 629 27.47 9.54 -15.09
N ARG A 630 27.05 8.46 -14.40
CA ARG A 630 25.86 8.47 -13.51
C ARG A 630 26.05 9.39 -12.30
N ARG A 631 27.24 9.39 -11.67
CA ARG A 631 27.56 10.30 -10.55
C ARG A 631 27.50 11.77 -10.99
N LEU A 632 28.16 12.12 -12.09
CA LEU A 632 28.17 13.48 -12.64
C LEU A 632 26.74 13.95 -12.91
N ARG A 633 25.93 13.19 -13.68
CA ARG A 633 24.52 13.55 -13.95
C ARG A 633 23.73 13.79 -12.67
N SER A 634 23.85 12.90 -11.68
CA SER A 634 23.15 13.03 -10.39
C SER A 634 23.55 14.30 -9.63
N HIS A 635 24.85 14.63 -9.60
CA HIS A 635 25.34 15.85 -8.97
C HIS A 635 24.91 17.12 -9.71
N ILE A 636 24.98 17.15 -11.04
CA ILE A 636 24.56 18.32 -11.83
C ILE A 636 23.04 18.54 -11.70
N SER A 637 22.24 17.49 -11.89
CA SER A 637 20.78 17.55 -11.75
C SER A 637 20.37 18.06 -10.37
N SER A 638 20.99 17.52 -9.31
CA SER A 638 20.76 17.97 -7.94
C SER A 638 21.12 19.45 -7.72
N ASP A 639 22.31 19.90 -8.16
CA ASP A 639 22.78 21.28 -7.97
C ASP A 639 21.93 22.31 -8.73
N TRP A 640 21.59 22.01 -9.99
CA TRP A 640 20.72 22.86 -10.81
C TRP A 640 19.34 22.95 -10.18
N HIS A 641 18.77 21.81 -9.77
CA HIS A 641 17.47 21.77 -9.10
C HIS A 641 17.46 22.49 -7.75
N ILE A 642 18.51 22.35 -6.93
CA ILE A 642 18.69 23.04 -5.64
C ILE A 642 18.86 24.56 -5.83
N SER A 643 19.46 25.00 -6.94
CA SER A 643 19.56 26.43 -7.26
C SER A 643 18.22 26.97 -7.73
N SER A 644 17.53 26.25 -8.63
CA SER A 644 16.18 26.57 -9.12
C SER A 644 15.13 26.69 -8.02
N ILE A 645 15.12 25.75 -7.06
CA ILE A 645 14.15 25.77 -5.94
C ILE A 645 14.41 26.95 -5.00
N ARG A 646 15.68 27.27 -4.70
CA ARG A 646 16.06 28.43 -3.88
C ARG A 646 15.58 29.74 -4.53
N LEU A 647 15.88 29.94 -5.82
CA LEU A 647 15.51 31.14 -6.55
C LEU A 647 13.99 31.32 -6.65
N ALA A 648 13.26 30.26 -7.03
CA ALA A 648 11.79 30.30 -7.13
C ALA A 648 11.13 30.61 -5.76
N GLY A 649 11.62 30.00 -4.68
CA GLY A 649 11.16 30.29 -3.32
C GLY A 649 11.43 31.73 -2.88
N ARG A 650 12.62 32.27 -3.21
CA ARG A 650 13.02 33.65 -2.90
C ARG A 650 12.12 34.66 -3.63
N ILE A 651 11.93 34.49 -4.94
CA ILE A 651 11.09 35.34 -5.79
C ILE A 651 9.63 35.33 -5.31
N PHE A 652 9.01 34.14 -5.20
CA PHE A 652 7.58 34.08 -4.88
C PHE A 652 7.27 34.49 -3.44
N GLY A 653 8.15 34.16 -2.49
CA GLY A 653 8.02 34.61 -1.10
C GLY A 653 8.09 36.14 -0.95
N ASP A 654 8.80 36.83 -1.85
CA ASP A 654 8.79 38.30 -1.91
C ASP A 654 7.55 38.86 -2.61
N TYR A 655 7.18 38.27 -3.75
CA TYR A 655 5.98 38.63 -4.51
C TYR A 655 4.74 38.57 -3.61
N GLN A 656 4.58 37.50 -2.82
CA GLN A 656 3.47 37.38 -1.86
C GLN A 656 3.46 38.48 -0.79
N ARG A 657 4.63 38.91 -0.28
CA ARG A 657 4.72 40.01 0.71
C ARG A 657 4.28 41.34 0.09
N ARG A 658 4.78 41.67 -1.11
CA ARG A 658 4.39 42.90 -1.82
C ARG A 658 2.89 42.91 -2.13
N MET A 659 2.36 41.79 -2.63
CA MET A 659 0.92 41.63 -2.89
C MET A 659 0.05 41.81 -1.63
N ALA A 660 0.48 41.30 -0.48
CA ALA A 660 -0.25 41.50 0.78
C ALA A 660 -0.32 42.99 1.16
N VAL A 661 0.81 43.70 1.13
CA VAL A 661 0.88 45.14 1.45
C VAL A 661 0.01 45.97 0.49
N MET A 662 0.04 45.67 -0.81
CA MET A 662 -0.79 46.37 -1.80
C MET A 662 -2.29 46.14 -1.56
N ASN A 663 -2.70 44.92 -1.20
CA ASN A 663 -4.10 44.60 -0.90
C ASN A 663 -4.59 45.25 0.41
N ASP A 664 -3.72 45.41 1.41
CA ASP A 664 -4.08 46.10 2.66
C ASP A 664 -4.12 47.64 2.49
N PHE A 665 -3.35 48.21 1.56
CA PHE A 665 -3.54 49.60 1.12
C PHE A 665 -4.88 49.79 0.41
N ALA A 666 -5.24 48.90 -0.52
CA ALA A 666 -6.52 48.92 -1.23
C ALA A 666 -7.76 48.57 -0.37
N ARG A 667 -7.58 48.43 0.95
CA ARG A 667 -8.64 48.24 1.96
C ARG A 667 -8.71 49.36 3.00
N ARG A 668 -7.84 50.36 2.88
CA ARG A 668 -7.74 51.52 3.79
C ARG A 668 -8.06 52.86 3.11
N ASN A 669 -8.19 52.83 1.79
CA ASN A 669 -8.79 53.85 0.95
C ASN A 669 -10.19 53.36 0.52
#